data_AF-A0A7V2YXD6-F1
#
_entry.id   AF-A0A7V2YXD6-F1
#
_cell.length_a   1.000
_cell.length_b   1.000
_cell.length_c   1.000
_cell.angle_alpha   90.00
_cell.angle_beta   90.00
_cell.angle_gamma   90.00
#
_symmetry.space_group_name_H-M   'P 1'
#
loop_
_entity.id
_entity.type
_entity.pdbx_description
1 polymer ?
#
loop_
_entity_poly.entity_id
_entity_poly.type
_entity_poly.pdbx_seq_one_letter_code
_entity_poly.pdbx_strand_id
1 'polypeptide(L)'
;MKKRVAVQVWASVALALSLLATPGHAVFDPKSFSSLGTLAPGGSVTMTIDTGATPPTITLSAGGGPYTGTVSTWPGQSTNIAVFCFDSINLASTMGNITVTGSRPLALLSRSDMIIAKSLTMAGADGANPAGAAARFGGAAGGDGCRTAGSVQALSGSGSGGGQVPSPTNSGGGAGGGFGGNGGNGGNNTTGGGATYGTANVTDLIGGSGGAGGDLQTISVNGGGGGGGGGAIELAACGNITINNANAIRVYGGAGASQATAGKPNGGGGSGGLIVVNGHKITLDNANRLNAKGGNGGSNATSAYGGGGGGGGRVVIIYSGALIVSAGTLDAATCCTGGTGGTGAIANGANGSNGTVYLQPMGPRFVDAATGDDTNTGLDWEHPWKTISKAITTGGNPAYPDTYVKAGTYNIGTTNLTLPANNLRFWGSYDASLTGTTTDTRTAGLDDTIINPDVTGTNTSRFLNGNTRTGIVFDGFNFSGYLVQLTGNGGGAVFNVTTGPYDFTFRNCVFEGNRVNGSDTLDATGGALYFSAITTNGNLLTLEGCRFVNNDVHPYTTNTDNRGGAVCITNGGGAGTNYRWTLRVADCEFTSNTAYAGGAISGWGWGDPQLDIGITRSKFIKNAGRGGGIYMGRSNLLNTPTASITNCFFSQNGSLDPVLGLNGAALQIGTWANGPATVANCTFDGNFGDPTTSAGCTLCVNGATTTATLINNVFTNNAGYDVVRINAGGINSNYSYYYNNTFFENEINEEVADQYIQYVNVGGNDRNGTTPTTDPQYLDRLNGDLRTADTSPLIDAGMDSGLTDDIDGTGRRPVDNINVPNSPTAYDLGAYENQAVPVTISRFAIE
;
A
#
# COMPACT_ATOMS: atom_id res chain seq x y z
N MET A 1 28.33 -23.33 34.45
CA MET A 1 29.03 -23.25 33.14
C MET A 1 28.01 -23.51 32.05
N LYS A 2 27.51 -22.45 31.39
CA LYS A 2 26.54 -22.54 30.30
C LYS A 2 27.32 -22.66 28.98
N LYS A 3 27.31 -23.84 28.34
CA LYS A 3 27.86 -24.01 26.99
C LYS A 3 26.84 -23.45 25.99
N ARG A 4 27.21 -22.34 25.34
CA ARG A 4 26.55 -21.80 24.16
C ARG A 4 26.80 -22.76 23.00
N VAL A 5 25.75 -23.34 22.43
CA VAL A 5 25.81 -24.02 21.13
C VAL A 5 25.52 -22.96 20.08
N ALA A 6 26.51 -22.67 19.23
CA ALA A 6 26.36 -21.83 18.06
C ALA A 6 25.61 -22.61 16.98
N VAL A 7 24.44 -22.12 16.58
CA VAL A 7 23.73 -22.61 15.40
C VAL A 7 24.37 -21.94 14.19
N GLN A 8 25.08 -22.75 13.41
CA GLN A 8 25.75 -22.37 12.16
C GLN A 8 24.69 -22.37 11.05
N VAL A 9 24.12 -21.20 10.74
CA VAL A 9 23.20 -21.00 9.62
C VAL A 9 24.01 -21.03 8.32
N TRP A 10 23.65 -21.94 7.42
CA TRP A 10 24.27 -22.07 6.10
C TRP A 10 23.81 -20.92 5.19
N ALA A 11 24.76 -20.13 4.70
CA ALA A 11 24.63 -19.38 3.46
C ALA A 11 24.46 -20.41 2.31
N SER A 12 23.54 -20.25 1.37
CA SER A 12 23.80 -19.56 0.10
C SER A 12 22.56 -19.64 -0.80
N VAL A 13 21.96 -18.50 -1.18
CA VAL A 13 21.67 -18.11 -2.59
C VAL A 13 21.60 -16.58 -2.58
N ALA A 14 22.65 -15.93 -3.05
CA ALA A 14 22.68 -14.51 -3.33
C ALA A 14 22.72 -14.30 -4.85
N LEU A 15 22.12 -13.18 -5.30
CA LEU A 15 22.01 -12.64 -6.66
C LEU A 15 20.99 -13.34 -7.57
N ALA A 16 20.05 -12.65 -8.22
CA ALA A 16 20.02 -11.24 -8.58
C ALA A 16 18.73 -10.57 -8.09
N LEU A 17 18.87 -9.70 -7.07
CA LEU A 17 17.92 -8.62 -6.86
C LEU A 17 18.16 -7.64 -8.00
N SER A 18 17.42 -7.78 -9.10
CA SER A 18 17.27 -6.66 -10.00
C SER A 18 16.70 -5.54 -9.13
N LEU A 19 17.50 -4.50 -8.88
CA LEU A 19 16.99 -3.18 -8.56
C LEU A 19 16.07 -2.82 -9.73
N LEU A 20 14.81 -3.26 -9.66
CA LEU A 20 13.73 -2.45 -10.17
C LEU A 20 13.90 -1.16 -9.40
N ALA A 21 14.46 -0.17 -10.07
CA ALA A 21 14.41 1.20 -9.60
C ALA A 21 12.93 1.44 -9.27
N THR A 22 12.62 1.45 -7.97
CA THR A 22 11.45 2.14 -7.47
C THR A 22 11.47 3.50 -8.18
N PRO A 23 10.34 4.05 -8.66
CA PRO A 23 10.31 5.39 -9.23
C PRO A 23 10.64 6.39 -8.10
N GLY A 24 11.93 6.44 -7.75
CA GLY A 24 12.52 7.23 -6.70
C GLY A 24 12.86 8.58 -7.29
N HIS A 25 12.63 9.60 -6.49
CA HIS A 25 12.94 10.97 -6.87
C HIS A 25 14.40 11.05 -7.34
N ALA A 26 14.63 11.61 -8.52
CA ALA A 26 15.97 11.86 -9.01
C ALA A 26 16.52 13.06 -8.23
N VAL A 27 17.27 12.81 -7.16
CA VAL A 27 18.03 13.82 -6.40
C VAL A 27 19.47 13.33 -6.28
N PHE A 28 20.42 14.23 -6.07
CA PHE A 28 21.80 13.79 -5.90
C PHE A 28 22.01 13.18 -4.50
N ASP A 29 22.54 11.96 -4.46
CA ASP A 29 23.03 11.34 -3.22
C ASP A 29 24.43 11.92 -2.89
N PRO A 30 24.62 12.62 -1.75
CA PRO A 30 25.92 13.16 -1.35
C PRO A 30 27.04 12.11 -1.27
N LYS A 31 26.71 10.83 -1.04
CA LYS A 31 27.70 9.74 -0.99
C LYS A 31 28.26 9.41 -2.38
N SER A 32 27.54 9.75 -3.44
CA SER A 32 27.95 9.52 -4.84
C SER A 32 29.00 10.52 -5.34
N PHE A 33 29.31 11.57 -4.58
CA PHE A 33 30.29 12.61 -4.93
C PHE A 33 31.43 12.63 -3.93
N SER A 34 32.67 12.85 -4.41
CA SER A 34 33.83 13.06 -3.54
C SER A 34 33.68 14.32 -2.70
N SER A 35 34.06 14.23 -1.43
CA SER A 35 34.04 15.37 -0.51
C SER A 35 35.17 16.36 -0.82
N LEU A 36 34.85 17.65 -0.72
CA LEU A 36 35.79 18.77 -0.81
C LEU A 36 36.28 19.24 0.59
N GLY A 37 36.06 18.42 1.62
CA GLY A 37 36.37 18.74 3.02
C GLY A 37 35.18 19.38 3.74
N THR A 38 35.43 20.21 4.75
CA THR A 38 34.39 20.95 5.49
C THR A 38 34.24 22.38 4.97
N LEU A 39 33.00 22.83 4.77
CA LEU A 39 32.68 24.21 4.40
C LEU A 39 32.07 24.96 5.60
N ALA A 40 32.88 25.73 6.32
CA ALA A 40 32.44 26.48 7.51
C ALA A 40 33.11 27.87 7.62
N PRO A 41 32.87 28.81 6.68
CA PRO A 41 33.43 30.15 6.74
C PRO A 41 32.88 30.93 7.95
N GLY A 42 33.77 31.46 8.79
CA GLY A 42 33.44 32.28 9.96
C GLY A 42 33.76 33.77 9.77
N GLY A 43 33.31 34.61 10.71
CA GLY A 43 33.64 36.05 10.73
C GLY A 43 33.22 36.79 9.45
N SER A 44 33.88 37.88 9.06
CA SER A 44 33.46 38.67 7.87
C SER A 44 33.83 38.07 6.50
N VAL A 45 34.11 36.75 6.42
CA VAL A 45 34.52 36.08 5.17
C VAL A 45 33.38 36.09 4.15
N THR A 46 33.61 36.65 2.96
CA THR A 46 32.68 36.57 1.83
C THR A 46 32.94 35.33 0.98
N MET A 47 31.90 34.81 0.35
CA MET A 47 31.97 33.64 -0.53
C MET A 47 31.47 34.00 -1.93
N THR A 48 32.17 33.54 -2.96
CA THR A 48 31.71 33.60 -4.35
C THR A 48 31.60 32.20 -4.92
N ILE A 49 30.41 31.83 -5.42
CA ILE A 49 30.10 30.57 -6.08
C ILE A 49 29.94 30.84 -7.57
N ASP A 50 30.84 30.33 -8.40
CA ASP A 50 30.72 30.41 -9.85
C ASP A 50 30.24 29.08 -10.43
N THR A 51 28.96 29.02 -10.80
CA THR A 51 28.34 27.84 -11.41
C THR A 51 28.65 27.73 -12.91
N GLY A 52 29.19 28.77 -13.54
CA GLY A 52 29.52 28.86 -14.97
C GLY A 52 30.96 28.46 -15.27
N ALA A 53 31.88 28.60 -14.31
CA ALA A 53 33.24 28.10 -14.43
C ALA A 53 33.25 26.60 -14.80
N THR A 54 34.29 26.17 -15.52
CA THR A 54 34.44 24.79 -15.96
C THR A 54 35.86 24.32 -15.58
N PRO A 55 36.02 23.60 -14.46
CA PRO A 55 35.01 23.18 -13.48
C PRO A 55 34.43 24.34 -12.63
N PRO A 56 33.23 24.19 -12.03
CA PRO A 56 32.62 25.21 -11.17
C PRO A 56 33.45 25.43 -9.90
N THR A 57 33.44 26.64 -9.34
CA THR A 57 34.32 27.00 -8.20
C THR A 57 33.61 27.71 -7.06
N ILE A 58 34.10 27.52 -5.83
CA ILE A 58 33.79 28.36 -4.67
C ILE A 58 35.08 29.02 -4.18
N THR A 59 35.06 30.33 -4.02
CA THR A 59 36.18 31.13 -3.49
C THR A 59 35.76 31.85 -2.22
N LEU A 60 36.66 31.91 -1.24
CA LEU A 60 36.47 32.65 0.01
C LEU A 60 37.43 33.85 0.04
N SER A 61 37.00 34.97 0.63
CA SER A 61 37.88 36.15 0.77
C SER A 61 39.05 35.94 1.73
N ALA A 62 38.92 35.00 2.66
CA ALA A 62 39.96 34.53 3.56
C ALA A 62 39.54 33.16 4.16
N GLY A 63 40.52 32.35 4.59
CA GLY A 63 40.24 31.15 5.40
C GLY A 63 39.77 29.89 4.66
N GLY A 64 40.38 29.53 3.54
CA GLY A 64 40.13 28.27 2.81
C GLY A 64 39.71 28.48 1.35
N GLY A 65 39.77 27.42 0.53
CA GLY A 65 39.49 27.47 -0.92
C GLY A 65 40.64 28.01 -1.78
N PRO A 66 40.52 27.99 -3.12
CA PRO A 66 39.31 27.67 -3.90
C PRO A 66 38.90 26.19 -3.80
N TYR A 67 37.60 25.94 -3.70
CA TYR A 67 37.03 24.60 -3.83
C TYR A 67 36.57 24.39 -5.27
N THR A 68 36.98 23.27 -5.86
CA THR A 68 36.64 22.92 -7.23
C THR A 68 35.54 21.87 -7.21
N GLY A 69 34.36 22.24 -7.70
CA GLY A 69 33.22 21.34 -7.83
C GLY A 69 33.27 20.54 -9.14
N THR A 70 32.18 19.83 -9.41
CA THR A 70 32.01 19.03 -10.63
C THR A 70 30.78 19.47 -11.40
N VAL A 71 30.83 19.39 -12.73
CA VAL A 71 29.61 19.43 -13.54
C VAL A 71 29.04 18.03 -13.60
N SER A 72 27.79 17.86 -13.20
CA SER A 72 27.08 16.58 -13.28
C SER A 72 25.73 16.77 -13.95
N THR A 73 25.27 15.78 -14.70
CA THR A 73 23.91 15.75 -15.25
C THR A 73 22.94 15.28 -14.18
N TRP A 74 21.77 15.92 -14.08
CA TRP A 74 20.71 15.42 -13.20
C TRP A 74 20.40 13.95 -13.50
N PRO A 75 20.15 13.09 -12.50
CA PRO A 75 19.97 11.66 -12.74
C PRO A 75 18.87 11.39 -13.78
N GLY A 76 19.25 10.76 -14.90
CA GLY A 76 18.34 10.42 -15.99
C GLY A 76 17.93 11.55 -16.93
N GLN A 77 18.58 12.74 -16.86
CA GLN A 77 18.26 13.90 -17.71
C GLN A 77 19.51 14.53 -18.35
N SER A 78 19.30 15.61 -19.13
CA SER A 78 20.34 16.34 -19.87
C SER A 78 20.81 17.64 -19.22
N THR A 79 20.19 18.09 -18.12
CA THR A 79 20.55 19.37 -17.48
C THR A 79 21.86 19.24 -16.70
N ASN A 80 22.84 20.11 -17.05
CA ASN A 80 24.14 20.19 -16.40
C ASN A 80 24.10 21.09 -15.16
N ILE A 81 24.57 20.57 -14.02
CA ILE A 81 24.47 21.21 -12.71
C ILE A 81 25.86 21.41 -12.13
N ALA A 82 26.08 22.56 -11.46
CA ALA A 82 27.26 22.78 -10.66
C ALA A 82 27.10 22.12 -9.29
N VAL A 83 27.85 21.05 -9.04
CA VAL A 83 27.75 20.22 -7.82
C VAL A 83 28.96 20.45 -6.93
N PHE A 84 28.71 20.73 -5.65
CA PHE A 84 29.73 20.78 -4.60
C PHE A 84 29.32 19.87 -3.45
N CYS A 85 30.17 18.90 -3.12
CA CYS A 85 29.94 17.97 -2.01
C CYS A 85 30.98 18.17 -0.92
N PHE A 86 30.54 18.22 0.34
CA PHE A 86 31.39 18.45 1.51
C PHE A 86 31.09 17.40 2.60
N ASP A 87 32.00 17.26 3.55
CA ASP A 87 31.78 16.46 4.76
C ASP A 87 30.64 17.05 5.57
N SER A 88 30.70 18.36 5.83
CA SER A 88 29.67 19.15 6.52
C SER A 88 29.62 20.57 5.93
N ILE A 89 28.45 21.21 6.02
CA ILE A 89 28.24 22.59 5.55
C ILE A 89 27.69 23.43 6.69
N ASN A 90 28.34 24.54 7.02
CA ASN A 90 27.85 25.54 7.96
C ASN A 90 28.03 26.95 7.39
N LEU A 91 26.98 27.48 6.77
CA LEU A 91 26.92 28.85 6.29
C LEU A 91 26.37 29.76 7.40
N ALA A 92 27.22 30.04 8.39
CA ALA A 92 26.84 30.75 9.61
C ALA A 92 26.34 32.19 9.35
N SER A 93 25.44 32.71 10.18
CA SER A 93 24.88 34.07 10.01
C SER A 93 25.94 35.16 10.14
N THR A 94 27.01 34.88 10.88
CA THR A 94 28.17 35.76 11.08
C THR A 94 29.02 35.94 9.83
N MET A 95 28.92 35.04 8.83
CA MET A 95 29.72 35.11 7.61
C MET A 95 29.42 36.40 6.80
N GLY A 96 30.34 36.82 5.94
CA GLY A 96 30.14 37.88 4.95
C GLY A 96 29.11 37.49 3.87
N ASN A 97 28.98 38.30 2.80
CA ASN A 97 27.99 38.02 1.76
C ASN A 97 28.37 36.80 0.90
N ILE A 98 27.34 36.08 0.43
CA ILE A 98 27.48 35.03 -0.59
C ILE A 98 27.03 35.60 -1.94
N THR A 99 27.91 35.55 -2.94
CA THR A 99 27.62 35.94 -4.33
C THR A 99 27.58 34.71 -5.21
N VAL A 100 26.50 34.51 -5.95
CA VAL A 100 26.40 33.42 -6.94
C VAL A 100 26.49 34.02 -8.35
N THR A 101 27.33 33.45 -9.20
CA THR A 101 27.49 33.80 -10.62
C THR A 101 27.40 32.56 -11.50
N GLY A 102 27.28 32.76 -12.82
CA GLY A 102 27.16 31.68 -13.79
C GLY A 102 25.71 31.37 -14.21
N SER A 103 25.58 30.35 -15.06
CA SER A 103 24.32 29.99 -15.73
C SER A 103 23.75 28.64 -15.32
N ARG A 104 24.53 27.77 -14.65
CA ARG A 104 24.07 26.43 -14.26
C ARG A 104 23.29 26.45 -12.94
N PRO A 105 22.32 25.56 -12.73
CA PRO A 105 21.76 25.26 -11.41
C PRO A 105 22.86 24.90 -10.40
N LEU A 106 22.54 25.01 -9.11
CA LEU A 106 23.47 24.73 -8.01
C LEU A 106 22.99 23.54 -7.18
N ALA A 107 23.88 22.60 -6.89
CA ALA A 107 23.68 21.57 -5.88
C ALA A 107 24.75 21.70 -4.78
N LEU A 108 24.31 21.93 -3.54
CA LEU A 108 25.15 21.89 -2.35
C LEU A 108 24.83 20.62 -1.57
N LEU A 109 25.82 19.72 -1.47
CA LEU A 109 25.66 18.39 -0.89
C LEU A 109 26.51 18.25 0.38
N SER A 110 25.95 17.65 1.43
CA SER A 110 26.66 17.31 2.65
C SER A 110 26.58 15.82 2.95
N ARG A 111 27.72 15.21 3.29
CA ARG A 111 27.78 13.81 3.76
C ARG A 111 27.39 13.65 5.24
N SER A 112 27.15 14.74 5.95
CA SER A 112 26.63 14.77 7.32
C SER A 112 25.54 15.83 7.44
N ASP A 113 25.68 16.82 8.32
CA ASP A 113 24.71 17.87 8.57
C ASP A 113 24.97 19.14 7.75
N MET A 114 23.90 19.89 7.49
CA MET A 114 23.91 21.18 6.81
C MET A 114 23.21 22.26 7.64
N ILE A 115 23.88 23.38 7.84
CA ILE A 115 23.33 24.59 8.46
C ILE A 115 23.40 25.74 7.46
N ILE A 116 22.25 26.35 7.16
CA ILE A 116 22.12 27.53 6.30
C ILE A 116 21.54 28.70 7.10
N ALA A 117 22.44 29.54 7.61
CA ALA A 117 22.12 30.73 8.39
C ALA A 117 22.41 32.03 7.61
N LYS A 118 22.90 31.94 6.38
CA LYS A 118 23.15 33.07 5.48
C LYS A 118 22.25 33.02 4.24
N SER A 119 21.92 34.19 3.69
CA SER A 119 21.14 34.28 2.46
C SER A 119 21.95 33.84 1.24
N LEU A 120 21.32 33.00 0.42
CA LEU A 120 21.76 32.52 -0.88
C LEU A 120 20.70 32.94 -1.92
N THR A 121 21.12 33.75 -2.90
CA THR A 121 20.22 34.32 -3.91
C THR A 121 20.65 33.88 -5.30
N MET A 122 19.71 33.27 -6.03
CA MET A 122 19.82 32.81 -7.41
C MET A 122 18.61 33.32 -8.20
N ALA A 123 18.36 34.63 -8.12
CA ALA A 123 17.25 35.27 -8.81
C ALA A 123 17.54 35.48 -10.31
N GLY A 124 16.47 35.44 -11.11
CA GLY A 124 16.50 35.89 -12.50
C GLY A 124 16.82 37.39 -12.58
N ALA A 125 17.41 37.81 -13.69
CA ALA A 125 17.68 39.23 -13.93
C ALA A 125 16.40 39.96 -14.39
N ASP A 126 16.30 41.25 -14.08
CA ASP A 126 15.23 42.10 -14.58
C ASP A 126 15.42 42.38 -16.09
N GLY A 127 14.32 42.54 -16.80
CA GLY A 127 14.32 42.98 -18.19
C GLY A 127 14.74 44.43 -18.33
N ALA A 128 15.28 44.79 -19.50
CA ALA A 128 15.67 46.14 -19.86
C ALA A 128 14.90 46.63 -21.11
N ASN A 129 15.01 47.92 -21.41
CA ASN A 129 14.36 48.51 -22.59
C ASN A 129 15.38 48.59 -23.75
N PRO A 130 15.31 47.76 -24.82
CA PRO A 130 14.35 46.67 -25.09
C PRO A 130 14.86 45.26 -24.74
N ALA A 131 16.08 45.10 -24.23
CA ALA A 131 16.69 43.79 -24.05
C ALA A 131 15.98 42.94 -22.98
N GLY A 132 15.64 41.71 -23.32
CA GLY A 132 15.22 40.70 -22.37
C GLY A 132 16.35 40.32 -21.40
N ALA A 133 15.98 39.84 -20.23
CA ALA A 133 16.95 39.37 -19.25
C ALA A 133 17.68 38.11 -19.72
N ALA A 134 18.99 38.01 -19.45
CA ALA A 134 19.77 36.81 -19.74
C ALA A 134 19.39 35.62 -18.84
N ALA A 135 19.53 34.40 -19.35
CA ALA A 135 19.40 33.16 -18.58
C ALA A 135 20.50 33.05 -17.51
N ARG A 136 20.15 32.69 -16.27
CA ARG A 136 21.10 32.53 -15.16
C ARG A 136 20.63 31.42 -14.23
N PHE A 137 21.58 30.71 -13.62
CA PHE A 137 21.34 29.74 -12.55
C PHE A 137 20.33 28.60 -12.88
N GLY A 138 20.21 28.23 -14.15
CA GLY A 138 19.20 27.28 -14.63
C GLY A 138 17.85 27.89 -15.01
N GLY A 139 17.62 29.18 -14.73
CA GLY A 139 16.45 29.94 -15.16
C GLY A 139 16.59 30.43 -16.60
N ALA A 140 15.47 30.44 -17.33
CA ALA A 140 15.44 30.80 -18.74
C ALA A 140 15.45 32.32 -18.97
N ALA A 141 15.88 32.73 -20.16
CA ALA A 141 15.96 34.13 -20.57
C ALA A 141 14.57 34.75 -20.78
N GLY A 142 14.46 36.06 -20.51
CA GLY A 142 13.33 36.88 -20.91
C GLY A 142 13.41 37.25 -22.39
N GLY A 143 12.26 37.50 -23.01
CA GLY A 143 12.17 37.89 -24.41
C GLY A 143 12.49 39.37 -24.62
N ASP A 144 13.16 39.69 -25.72
CA ASP A 144 13.37 41.08 -26.14
C ASP A 144 12.03 41.76 -26.45
N GLY A 145 11.89 43.02 -26.05
CA GLY A 145 10.85 43.90 -26.57
C GLY A 145 11.12 44.27 -28.03
N CYS A 146 10.09 44.78 -28.72
CA CYS A 146 10.26 45.30 -30.08
C CYS A 146 11.38 46.36 -30.11
N ARG A 147 12.29 46.31 -31.11
CA ARG A 147 13.47 47.22 -31.22
C ARG A 147 13.27 48.36 -32.22
N THR A 148 12.42 48.16 -33.22
CA THR A 148 12.13 49.11 -34.30
C THR A 148 10.74 48.79 -34.87
N ALA A 149 9.89 49.80 -35.10
CA ALA A 149 8.54 49.59 -35.64
C ALA A 149 8.54 48.69 -36.88
N GLY A 150 7.71 47.67 -36.84
CA GLY A 150 7.37 46.86 -38.01
C GLY A 150 8.50 46.02 -38.60
N SER A 151 9.72 46.04 -38.05
CA SER A 151 10.87 45.30 -38.60
C SER A 151 11.46 44.24 -37.68
N VAL A 152 11.37 44.39 -36.35
CA VAL A 152 11.81 43.37 -35.37
C VAL A 152 10.73 43.18 -34.32
N GLN A 153 10.02 42.06 -34.39
CA GLN A 153 8.96 41.69 -33.45
C GLN A 153 9.53 41.43 -32.05
N ALA A 154 8.72 41.66 -31.01
CA ALA A 154 9.06 41.21 -29.68
C ALA A 154 9.24 39.67 -29.66
N LEU A 155 9.99 39.17 -28.68
CA LEU A 155 10.23 37.73 -28.51
C LEU A 155 9.49 37.20 -27.28
N SER A 156 9.01 35.96 -27.39
CA SER A 156 8.50 35.22 -26.24
C SER A 156 9.63 34.97 -25.25
N GLY A 157 9.27 34.82 -23.98
CA GLY A 157 10.22 34.31 -22.99
C GLY A 157 10.65 32.89 -23.33
N SER A 158 11.86 32.52 -22.91
CA SER A 158 12.36 31.15 -23.08
C SER A 158 11.89 30.24 -21.94
N GLY A 159 12.03 28.93 -22.14
CA GLY A 159 11.65 27.88 -21.18
C GLY A 159 10.29 27.25 -21.47
N SER A 160 10.00 26.11 -20.84
CA SER A 160 8.76 25.33 -21.08
C SER A 160 7.47 26.08 -20.77
N GLY A 161 7.54 27.10 -19.91
CA GLY A 161 6.46 28.01 -19.58
C GLY A 161 6.79 29.45 -19.96
N GLY A 162 7.53 29.68 -21.04
CA GLY A 162 7.87 31.03 -21.51
C GLY A 162 6.63 31.90 -21.72
N GLY A 163 6.66 33.15 -21.26
CA GLY A 163 5.58 34.09 -21.53
C GLY A 163 5.44 34.32 -23.03
N GLN A 164 4.21 34.41 -23.54
CA GLN A 164 3.98 34.60 -24.97
C GLN A 164 3.92 36.07 -25.34
N VAL A 165 4.50 36.41 -26.49
CA VAL A 165 4.32 37.74 -27.08
C VAL A 165 2.88 37.98 -27.51
N PRO A 166 2.43 39.24 -27.53
CA PRO A 166 1.17 39.61 -28.17
C PRO A 166 1.09 39.06 -29.60
N SER A 167 -0.13 38.76 -30.07
CA SER A 167 -0.35 38.28 -31.43
C SER A 167 0.27 39.22 -32.48
N PRO A 168 0.79 38.73 -33.62
CA PRO A 168 1.33 39.54 -34.71
C PRO A 168 0.34 40.50 -35.38
N THR A 169 -0.88 40.64 -34.87
CA THR A 169 -1.89 41.60 -35.32
C THR A 169 -2.36 42.54 -34.21
N ASN A 170 -1.85 42.39 -32.98
CA ASN A 170 -2.29 43.14 -31.80
C ASN A 170 -1.11 43.74 -31.05
N SER A 171 -1.30 44.96 -30.52
CA SER A 171 -0.34 45.58 -29.60
C SER A 171 -0.68 45.21 -28.16
N GLY A 172 0.32 44.91 -27.34
CA GLY A 172 0.09 44.49 -25.97
C GLY A 172 1.36 44.43 -25.12
N GLY A 173 1.14 44.33 -23.80
CA GLY A 173 2.21 44.07 -22.84
C GLY A 173 2.76 42.65 -23.01
N GLY A 174 4.02 42.46 -22.64
CA GLY A 174 4.61 41.12 -22.57
C GLY A 174 3.90 40.29 -21.51
N ALA A 175 3.57 39.03 -21.81
CA ALA A 175 3.00 38.12 -20.82
C ALA A 175 4.08 37.57 -19.87
N GLY A 176 3.68 37.22 -18.66
CA GLY A 176 4.59 36.63 -17.66
C GLY A 176 4.94 35.18 -17.97
N GLY A 177 6.12 34.74 -17.56
CA GLY A 177 6.50 33.31 -17.60
C GLY A 177 5.77 32.52 -16.52
N GLY A 178 5.55 31.21 -16.74
CA GLY A 178 4.98 30.27 -15.77
C GLY A 178 6.00 29.24 -15.33
N PHE A 179 5.94 28.80 -14.07
CA PHE A 179 6.65 27.64 -13.51
C PHE A 179 6.08 27.37 -12.12
N GLY A 180 5.49 26.20 -11.84
CA GLY A 180 4.76 25.99 -10.58
C GLY A 180 3.37 26.64 -10.60
N GLY A 181 3.31 27.94 -10.90
CA GLY A 181 2.10 28.69 -11.21
C GLY A 181 2.10 29.22 -12.65
N ASN A 182 0.92 29.54 -13.18
CA ASN A 182 0.77 30.18 -14.49
C ASN A 182 1.26 31.63 -14.46
N GLY A 183 1.87 32.09 -15.55
CA GLY A 183 2.13 33.50 -15.79
C GLY A 183 0.83 34.26 -16.07
N GLY A 184 0.81 35.54 -15.72
CA GLY A 184 -0.27 36.46 -16.04
C GLY A 184 -0.18 36.97 -17.47
N ASN A 185 -1.32 37.24 -18.09
CA ASN A 185 -1.40 37.84 -19.42
C ASN A 185 -0.89 39.29 -19.37
N GLY A 186 -0.21 39.74 -20.42
CA GLY A 186 0.06 41.17 -20.60
C GLY A 186 -1.21 41.95 -20.95
N GLY A 187 -1.22 43.26 -20.73
CA GLY A 187 -2.35 44.12 -21.07
C GLY A 187 -2.65 44.03 -22.58
N ASN A 188 -3.92 43.76 -22.93
CA ASN A 188 -4.38 43.53 -24.30
C ASN A 188 -3.69 42.36 -25.03
N ASN A 189 -3.03 41.45 -24.30
CA ASN A 189 -2.41 40.27 -24.86
C ASN A 189 -3.39 39.07 -24.86
N THR A 190 -3.71 38.57 -26.05
CA THR A 190 -4.67 37.48 -26.29
C THR A 190 -4.02 36.09 -26.39
N THR A 191 -2.69 35.99 -26.40
CA THR A 191 -1.97 34.70 -26.55
C THR A 191 -1.68 34.01 -25.20
N GLY A 192 -1.81 34.74 -24.10
CA GLY A 192 -1.77 34.20 -22.73
C GLY A 192 -0.41 34.23 -22.05
N GLY A 193 -0.40 34.17 -20.71
CA GLY A 193 0.79 33.93 -19.91
C GLY A 193 1.31 32.50 -20.05
N GLY A 194 2.55 32.29 -19.62
CA GLY A 194 3.20 30.99 -19.68
C GLY A 194 2.49 29.94 -18.82
N ALA A 195 2.37 28.73 -19.35
CA ALA A 195 1.77 27.61 -18.62
C ALA A 195 2.69 27.10 -17.50
N THR A 196 2.11 26.58 -16.43
CA THR A 196 2.85 25.82 -15.41
C THR A 196 3.40 24.51 -16.01
N TYR A 197 4.58 24.09 -15.56
CA TYR A 197 5.22 22.82 -15.94
C TYR A 197 5.97 22.23 -14.76
N GLY A 198 6.27 20.93 -14.83
CA GLY A 198 6.96 20.13 -13.80
C GLY A 198 6.02 19.52 -12.75
N THR A 199 6.46 18.44 -12.10
CA THR A 199 5.61 17.64 -11.19
C THR A 199 6.14 17.62 -9.75
N ALA A 200 5.41 16.94 -8.85
CA ALA A 200 5.85 16.69 -7.48
C ALA A 200 7.17 15.90 -7.44
N ASN A 201 7.32 14.93 -8.33
CA ASN A 201 8.58 14.23 -8.52
C ASN A 201 9.54 15.16 -9.26
N VAL A 202 10.67 15.47 -8.63
CA VAL A 202 11.70 16.30 -9.26
C VAL A 202 12.39 15.46 -10.33
N THR A 203 11.88 15.58 -11.55
CA THR A 203 12.44 14.86 -12.69
C THR A 203 13.65 15.56 -13.28
N ASP A 204 13.80 16.88 -13.05
CA ASP A 204 14.94 17.69 -13.48
C ASP A 204 15.14 18.91 -12.56
N LEU A 205 16.38 19.37 -12.37
CA LEU A 205 16.72 20.56 -11.59
C LEU A 205 16.76 21.79 -12.51
N ILE A 206 15.59 22.22 -12.96
CA ILE A 206 15.42 23.36 -13.87
C ILE A 206 14.79 24.57 -13.18
N GLY A 207 15.25 25.76 -13.57
CA GLY A 207 14.71 27.01 -13.06
C GLY A 207 13.39 27.41 -13.72
N GLY A 208 12.91 28.60 -13.37
CA GLY A 208 11.73 29.21 -13.94
C GLY A 208 11.92 29.63 -15.40
N SER A 209 10.79 29.85 -16.08
CA SER A 209 10.74 30.42 -17.43
C SER A 209 10.70 31.96 -17.42
N GLY A 210 11.21 32.58 -18.50
CA GLY A 210 11.23 34.03 -18.66
C GLY A 210 9.89 34.61 -19.14
N GLY A 211 9.69 35.90 -18.91
CA GLY A 211 8.57 36.67 -19.47
C GLY A 211 8.83 37.15 -20.89
N ALA A 212 7.76 37.48 -21.63
CA ALA A 212 7.86 38.04 -22.98
C ALA A 212 8.21 39.53 -22.98
N GLY A 213 8.75 40.00 -24.11
CA GLY A 213 8.81 41.42 -24.41
C GLY A 213 7.45 42.02 -24.77
N GLY A 214 7.27 43.32 -24.55
CA GLY A 214 6.12 44.07 -25.02
C GLY A 214 6.20 44.42 -26.51
N ASP A 215 5.06 44.47 -27.20
CA ASP A 215 4.98 44.75 -28.64
C ASP A 215 3.94 45.84 -28.99
N LEU A 216 4.30 46.71 -29.93
CA LEU A 216 3.45 47.78 -30.47
C LEU A 216 3.65 47.88 -31.98
N GLN A 217 2.60 47.56 -32.74
CA GLN A 217 2.71 47.39 -34.19
C GLN A 217 2.70 48.69 -34.99
N THR A 218 2.16 49.78 -34.42
CA THR A 218 1.74 50.96 -35.19
C THR A 218 2.65 52.17 -35.08
N ILE A 219 3.69 52.15 -34.22
CA ILE A 219 4.55 53.32 -33.96
C ILE A 219 6.02 52.90 -33.72
N SER A 220 6.99 53.68 -34.23
CA SER A 220 8.45 53.51 -34.06
C SER A 220 8.91 53.61 -32.61
N VAL A 221 8.65 52.60 -31.78
CA VAL A 221 9.03 52.59 -30.37
C VAL A 221 9.53 51.25 -29.87
N ASN A 222 10.46 51.33 -28.91
CA ASN A 222 11.01 50.17 -28.22
C ASN A 222 9.98 49.63 -27.21
N GLY A 223 9.71 48.32 -27.23
CA GLY A 223 8.96 47.63 -26.19
C GLY A 223 9.84 47.29 -24.99
N GLY A 224 9.25 47.09 -23.81
CA GLY A 224 9.99 46.63 -22.63
C GLY A 224 10.38 45.16 -22.76
N GLY A 225 11.62 44.83 -22.43
CA GLY A 225 12.11 43.44 -22.39
C GLY A 225 11.52 42.67 -21.19
N GLY A 226 11.35 41.36 -21.37
CA GLY A 226 10.85 40.46 -20.34
C GLY A 226 11.89 40.14 -19.27
N GLY A 227 11.41 39.89 -18.05
CA GLY A 227 12.24 39.43 -16.93
C GLY A 227 12.64 37.95 -17.06
N GLY A 228 13.78 37.60 -16.49
CA GLY A 228 14.33 36.23 -16.55
C GLY A 228 13.70 35.32 -15.51
N GLY A 229 13.64 34.03 -15.79
CA GLY A 229 13.16 33.04 -14.81
C GLY A 229 14.13 32.88 -13.63
N GLY A 230 13.61 32.54 -12.45
CA GLY A 230 14.41 32.25 -11.26
C GLY A 230 15.27 31.00 -11.42
N GLY A 231 16.39 30.92 -10.70
CA GLY A 231 17.31 29.78 -10.74
C GLY A 231 16.78 28.50 -10.10
N ALA A 232 17.58 27.43 -10.14
CA ALA A 232 17.29 26.17 -9.45
C ALA A 232 18.41 25.78 -8.49
N ILE A 233 18.02 25.33 -7.30
CA ILE A 233 18.94 24.89 -6.26
C ILE A 233 18.49 23.59 -5.59
N GLU A 234 19.45 22.70 -5.35
CA GLU A 234 19.33 21.55 -4.46
C GLU A 234 20.22 21.74 -3.22
N LEU A 235 19.63 21.52 -2.05
CA LEU A 235 20.31 21.38 -0.77
C LEU A 235 20.10 19.95 -0.28
N ALA A 236 21.14 19.11 -0.31
CA ALA A 236 21.03 17.73 0.15
C ALA A 236 22.02 17.42 1.28
N ALA A 237 21.58 16.66 2.28
CA ALA A 237 22.41 16.21 3.39
C ALA A 237 22.08 14.75 3.74
N CYS A 238 23.09 13.94 4.05
CA CYS A 238 22.84 12.60 4.60
C CYS A 238 22.27 12.66 6.02
N GLY A 239 22.56 13.72 6.76
CA GLY A 239 22.07 14.00 8.10
C GLY A 239 20.99 15.09 8.11
N ASN A 240 21.08 15.98 9.08
CA ASN A 240 20.07 16.99 9.37
C ASN A 240 20.32 18.27 8.57
N ILE A 241 19.24 18.93 8.11
CA ILE A 241 19.29 20.26 7.50
C ILE A 241 18.59 21.26 8.41
N THR A 242 19.31 22.29 8.83
CA THR A 242 18.76 23.44 9.55
C THR A 242 18.92 24.69 8.72
N ILE A 243 17.82 25.32 8.32
CA ILE A 243 17.85 26.58 7.57
C ILE A 243 17.30 27.64 8.50
N ASN A 244 18.12 28.42 9.20
CA ASN A 244 17.68 29.24 10.32
C ASN A 244 17.64 30.77 10.07
N ASN A 245 17.78 31.22 8.82
CA ASN A 245 17.70 32.64 8.45
C ASN A 245 16.42 32.98 7.68
N ALA A 246 15.80 34.14 7.98
CA ALA A 246 14.69 34.67 7.19
C ALA A 246 15.17 34.98 5.77
N ASN A 247 14.43 34.49 4.77
CA ASN A 247 14.82 34.56 3.36
C ASN A 247 16.19 33.94 3.05
N ALA A 248 16.50 32.80 3.69
CA ALA A 248 17.74 32.07 3.46
C ALA A 248 17.95 31.73 1.98
N ILE A 249 16.94 31.26 1.27
CA ILE A 249 17.06 30.85 -0.14
C ILE A 249 16.09 31.64 -1.00
N ARG A 250 16.60 32.33 -2.03
CA ARG A 250 15.81 33.13 -2.97
C ARG A 250 16.08 32.74 -4.42
N VAL A 251 15.07 32.23 -5.10
CA VAL A 251 15.07 31.92 -6.54
C VAL A 251 13.96 32.70 -7.25
N TYR A 252 13.97 34.02 -7.11
CA TYR A 252 12.92 34.88 -7.69
C TYR A 252 13.00 34.96 -9.21
N GLY A 253 11.84 35.12 -9.86
CA GLY A 253 11.79 35.62 -11.22
C GLY A 253 12.14 37.11 -11.27
N GLY A 254 12.80 37.53 -12.34
CA GLY A 254 13.11 38.94 -12.59
C GLY A 254 11.88 39.71 -13.07
N ALA A 255 11.83 41.00 -12.77
CA ALA A 255 10.76 41.88 -13.20
C ALA A 255 10.84 42.20 -14.70
N GLY A 256 9.69 42.43 -15.33
CA GLY A 256 9.63 42.95 -16.69
C GLY A 256 10.00 44.43 -16.75
N ALA A 257 10.57 44.88 -17.86
CA ALA A 257 11.01 46.27 -18.01
C ALA A 257 9.81 47.22 -18.07
N SER A 258 9.91 48.32 -17.31
CA SER A 258 8.92 49.42 -17.35
C SER A 258 9.39 50.50 -18.32
N GLN A 259 8.57 50.82 -19.32
CA GLN A 259 8.89 51.84 -20.31
C GLN A 259 8.62 53.24 -19.74
N ALA A 260 9.60 54.14 -19.86
CA ALA A 260 9.48 55.51 -19.36
C ALA A 260 8.71 56.46 -20.29
N THR A 261 8.57 56.11 -21.58
CA THR A 261 7.88 56.96 -22.57
C THR A 261 6.41 56.58 -22.69
N ALA A 262 5.55 57.60 -22.80
CA ALA A 262 4.12 57.40 -22.97
C ALA A 262 3.77 56.55 -24.21
N GLY A 263 2.75 55.70 -24.07
CA GLY A 263 2.23 54.88 -25.18
C GLY A 263 3.04 53.63 -25.55
N LYS A 264 4.14 53.32 -24.85
CA LYS A 264 4.95 52.11 -25.11
C LYS A 264 4.46 50.90 -24.30
N PRO A 265 4.63 49.65 -24.78
CA PRO A 265 4.26 48.44 -24.05
C PRO A 265 5.36 48.00 -23.08
N ASN A 266 4.98 47.52 -21.89
CA ASN A 266 5.92 47.00 -20.90
C ASN A 266 6.22 45.51 -21.09
N GLY A 267 7.34 45.04 -20.53
CA GLY A 267 7.72 43.62 -20.55
C GLY A 267 7.03 42.81 -19.45
N GLY A 268 6.88 41.50 -19.68
CA GLY A 268 6.33 40.56 -18.70
C GLY A 268 7.36 40.11 -17.67
N GLY A 269 6.90 39.75 -16.47
CA GLY A 269 7.76 39.21 -15.40
C GLY A 269 8.16 37.75 -15.64
N GLY A 270 9.36 37.37 -15.23
CA GLY A 270 9.81 35.98 -15.20
C GLY A 270 9.17 35.19 -14.05
N SER A 271 9.02 33.88 -14.20
CA SER A 271 8.51 33.03 -13.12
C SER A 271 9.56 32.76 -12.03
N GLY A 272 9.11 32.40 -10.83
CA GLY A 272 9.98 31.92 -9.76
C GLY A 272 10.72 30.63 -10.15
N GLY A 273 11.74 30.26 -9.39
CA GLY A 273 12.60 29.11 -9.66
C GLY A 273 12.28 27.87 -8.81
N LEU A 274 13.22 26.91 -8.76
CA LEU A 274 13.07 25.63 -8.05
C LEU A 274 13.97 25.58 -6.82
N ILE A 275 13.42 25.17 -5.69
CA ILE A 275 14.16 24.83 -4.47
C ILE A 275 13.88 23.37 -4.12
N VAL A 276 14.91 22.56 -4.02
CA VAL A 276 14.85 21.17 -3.51
C VAL A 276 15.64 21.10 -2.21
N VAL A 277 15.03 20.58 -1.15
CA VAL A 277 15.68 20.32 0.14
C VAL A 277 15.53 18.84 0.47
N ASN A 278 16.64 18.12 0.63
CA ASN A 278 16.67 16.68 0.87
C ASN A 278 17.53 16.33 2.09
N GLY A 279 16.93 15.79 3.16
CA GLY A 279 17.69 15.44 4.37
C GLY A 279 16.98 14.43 5.26
N HIS A 280 17.60 14.01 6.35
CA HIS A 280 16.94 13.15 7.33
C HIS A 280 15.91 13.94 8.16
N LYS A 281 16.41 14.84 9.02
CA LYS A 281 15.58 15.84 9.72
C LYS A 281 15.74 17.21 9.07
N ILE A 282 14.63 17.88 8.78
CA ILE A 282 14.63 19.23 8.20
C ILE A 282 13.98 20.20 9.19
N THR A 283 14.72 21.23 9.59
CA THR A 283 14.26 22.28 10.51
C THR A 283 14.21 23.65 9.83
N LEU A 284 13.02 24.23 9.85
CA LEU A 284 12.66 25.56 9.36
C LEU A 284 12.01 26.39 10.50
N ASP A 285 12.77 26.66 11.58
CA ASP A 285 12.53 27.59 12.71
C ASP A 285 12.10 29.09 12.48
N ASN A 286 11.71 29.58 11.28
CA ASN A 286 11.13 30.94 11.03
C ASN A 286 10.42 31.00 9.66
N ALA A 287 9.53 32.00 9.48
CA ALA A 287 8.78 32.25 8.24
C ALA A 287 9.65 32.73 7.05
N ASN A 288 9.17 32.52 5.81
CA ASN A 288 9.75 33.02 4.55
C ASN A 288 11.20 32.59 4.26
N ARG A 289 11.54 31.31 4.38
CA ARG A 289 12.94 30.85 4.22
C ARG A 289 13.29 30.35 2.85
N LEU A 290 12.35 29.68 2.22
CA LEU A 290 12.45 29.18 0.87
C LEU A 290 11.57 30.12 0.04
N ASN A 291 12.13 30.81 -0.93
CA ASN A 291 11.41 31.84 -1.66
C ASN A 291 11.57 31.66 -3.16
N ALA A 292 10.50 31.27 -3.83
CA ALA A 292 10.41 31.06 -5.26
C ALA A 292 9.32 31.94 -5.88
N LYS A 293 9.29 33.24 -5.58
CA LYS A 293 8.27 34.16 -6.10
C LYS A 293 8.48 34.52 -7.56
N GLY A 294 7.39 34.77 -8.28
CA GLY A 294 7.41 35.33 -9.63
C GLY A 294 7.80 36.81 -9.63
N GLY A 295 8.38 37.27 -10.73
CA GLY A 295 8.73 38.66 -10.97
C GLY A 295 7.51 39.48 -11.40
N ASN A 296 7.49 40.76 -11.04
CA ASN A 296 6.40 41.66 -11.42
C ASN A 296 6.44 41.99 -12.92
N GLY A 297 5.28 42.21 -13.51
CA GLY A 297 5.18 42.78 -14.85
C GLY A 297 5.61 44.24 -14.85
N GLY A 298 6.19 44.71 -15.96
CA GLY A 298 6.59 46.10 -16.08
C GLY A 298 5.38 47.03 -15.97
N SER A 299 5.52 48.12 -15.21
CA SER A 299 4.41 48.95 -14.74
C SER A 299 4.73 50.42 -14.93
N ASN A 300 3.91 51.12 -15.71
CA ASN A 300 3.92 52.58 -15.77
C ASN A 300 2.54 53.08 -16.23
N ALA A 301 1.90 53.92 -15.43
CA ALA A 301 0.59 54.50 -15.72
C ALA A 301 0.54 55.31 -17.04
N THR A 302 1.68 55.78 -17.56
CA THR A 302 1.75 56.48 -18.85
C THR A 302 2.05 55.56 -20.03
N SER A 303 2.50 54.32 -19.78
CA SER A 303 2.74 53.31 -20.82
C SER A 303 1.41 52.78 -21.39
N ALA A 304 1.36 52.29 -22.62
CA ALA A 304 0.09 51.82 -23.20
C ALA A 304 -0.45 50.57 -22.50
N TYR A 305 0.41 49.58 -22.26
CA TYR A 305 0.00 48.26 -21.79
C TYR A 305 0.94 47.77 -20.68
N GLY A 306 0.35 47.36 -19.56
CA GLY A 306 1.08 46.75 -18.45
C GLY A 306 1.58 45.35 -18.78
N GLY A 307 2.74 44.96 -18.24
CA GLY A 307 3.27 43.60 -18.38
C GLY A 307 2.52 42.62 -17.48
N GLY A 308 2.40 41.36 -17.90
CA GLY A 308 1.87 40.29 -17.06
C GLY A 308 2.86 39.90 -15.96
N GLY A 309 2.38 39.58 -14.75
CA GLY A 309 3.21 39.08 -13.67
C GLY A 309 3.65 37.64 -13.91
N GLY A 310 4.87 37.26 -13.51
CA GLY A 310 5.34 35.88 -13.61
C GLY A 310 4.67 34.95 -12.60
N GLY A 311 4.49 33.68 -12.94
CA GLY A 311 4.00 32.66 -12.00
C GLY A 311 4.99 32.43 -10.85
N GLY A 312 4.48 32.09 -9.67
CA GLY A 312 5.34 31.68 -8.55
C GLY A 312 5.88 30.27 -8.78
N GLY A 313 7.13 30.02 -8.38
CA GLY A 313 7.93 28.81 -8.59
C GLY A 313 7.61 27.63 -7.69
N ARG A 314 8.59 26.74 -7.47
CA ARG A 314 8.39 25.47 -6.78
C ARG A 314 9.35 25.25 -5.62
N VAL A 315 8.82 24.72 -4.53
CA VAL A 315 9.57 24.20 -3.38
C VAL A 315 9.26 22.72 -3.21
N VAL A 316 10.27 21.87 -3.14
CA VAL A 316 10.15 20.44 -2.86
C VAL A 316 11.00 20.10 -1.64
N ILE A 317 10.38 19.45 -0.65
CA ILE A 317 11.04 19.02 0.58
C ILE A 317 10.92 17.52 0.70
N ILE A 318 12.08 16.87 0.68
CA ILE A 318 12.26 15.42 0.76
C ILE A 318 12.89 15.12 2.11
N TYR A 319 12.24 14.28 2.93
CA TYR A 319 12.70 14.02 4.28
C TYR A 319 12.46 12.58 4.72
N SER A 320 13.38 12.01 5.50
CA SER A 320 13.28 10.62 5.99
C SER A 320 13.08 10.47 7.51
N GLY A 321 12.98 11.58 8.25
CA GLY A 321 12.71 11.63 9.69
C GLY A 321 11.74 12.76 10.03
N ALA A 322 12.15 13.71 10.86
CA ALA A 322 11.29 14.83 11.27
C ALA A 322 11.32 16.03 10.31
N LEU A 323 10.15 16.66 10.11
CA LEU A 323 10.00 17.96 9.44
C LEU A 323 9.46 18.97 10.44
N ILE A 324 10.32 19.87 10.92
CA ILE A 324 9.98 20.90 11.91
C ILE A 324 9.86 22.23 11.19
N VAL A 325 8.67 22.83 11.21
CA VAL A 325 8.37 24.04 10.43
C VAL A 325 7.59 25.02 11.29
N SER A 326 8.05 26.27 11.38
CA SER A 326 7.23 27.33 11.99
C SER A 326 6.02 27.65 11.10
N ALA A 327 4.88 28.02 11.70
CA ALA A 327 3.67 28.35 10.94
C ALA A 327 3.93 29.39 9.83
N GLY A 328 3.36 29.16 8.63
CA GLY A 328 3.44 30.06 7.48
C GLY A 328 4.70 29.96 6.60
N THR A 329 5.66 29.09 6.95
CA THR A 329 6.93 28.95 6.20
C THR A 329 6.80 28.19 4.88
N LEU A 330 5.85 27.26 4.78
CA LEU A 330 5.66 26.36 3.63
C LEU A 330 4.23 26.45 3.07
N ASP A 331 3.83 27.67 2.73
CA ASP A 331 2.58 27.93 2.03
C ASP A 331 2.89 28.57 0.67
N ALA A 332 2.37 28.01 -0.42
CA ALA A 332 2.53 28.58 -1.75
C ALA A 332 2.07 30.06 -1.82
N ALA A 333 1.10 30.46 -1.00
CA ALA A 333 0.65 31.84 -0.88
C ALA A 333 1.64 32.79 -0.18
N THR A 334 2.73 32.27 0.41
CA THR A 334 3.78 33.07 1.04
C THR A 334 5.13 32.88 0.36
N CYS A 335 5.55 31.64 0.11
CA CYS A 335 6.87 31.29 -0.41
C CYS A 335 6.96 31.26 -1.94
N CYS A 336 5.84 31.00 -2.62
CA CYS A 336 5.78 30.83 -4.06
C CYS A 336 4.72 31.76 -4.68
N THR A 337 4.61 33.01 -4.25
CA THR A 337 3.60 33.92 -4.79
C THR A 337 3.86 34.27 -6.25
N GLY A 338 2.78 34.39 -7.03
CA GLY A 338 2.87 35.01 -8.36
C GLY A 338 3.27 36.48 -8.27
N GLY A 339 3.93 36.98 -9.31
CA GLY A 339 4.25 38.40 -9.47
C GLY A 339 3.01 39.22 -9.81
N THR A 340 3.02 40.49 -9.43
CA THR A 340 1.91 41.40 -9.74
C THR A 340 1.94 41.82 -11.21
N GLY A 341 0.77 41.88 -11.84
CA GLY A 341 0.62 42.51 -13.16
C GLY A 341 0.93 44.00 -13.09
N GLY A 342 1.56 44.51 -14.14
CA GLY A 342 1.89 45.92 -14.26
C GLY A 342 0.71 46.76 -14.70
N THR A 343 0.75 48.04 -14.36
CA THR A 343 -0.24 49.02 -14.81
C THR A 343 0.08 49.58 -16.20
N GLY A 344 -0.95 49.82 -16.99
CA GLY A 344 -0.88 50.50 -18.29
C GLY A 344 -2.10 51.41 -18.51
N ALA A 345 -1.93 52.47 -19.29
CA ALA A 345 -2.95 53.47 -19.57
C ALA A 345 -4.17 52.91 -20.31
N ILE A 346 -3.96 51.90 -21.16
CA ILE A 346 -5.03 51.26 -21.95
C ILE A 346 -5.49 49.98 -21.28
N ALA A 347 -4.54 49.11 -20.88
CA ALA A 347 -4.86 47.87 -20.17
C ALA A 347 -3.75 47.47 -19.20
N ASN A 348 -4.17 46.96 -18.05
CA ASN A 348 -3.28 46.38 -17.04
C ASN A 348 -2.92 44.93 -17.42
N GLY A 349 -1.73 44.50 -17.01
CA GLY A 349 -1.39 43.09 -17.00
C GLY A 349 -2.10 42.35 -15.87
N ALA A 350 -2.32 41.04 -16.04
CA ALA A 350 -2.82 40.17 -14.99
C ALA A 350 -1.69 39.73 -14.05
N ASN A 351 -2.04 39.39 -12.82
CA ASN A 351 -1.12 38.76 -11.87
C ASN A 351 -0.78 37.34 -12.34
N GLY A 352 0.43 36.88 -12.00
CA GLY A 352 0.75 35.46 -12.05
C GLY A 352 0.02 34.69 -10.94
N SER A 353 -0.22 33.41 -11.16
CA SER A 353 -0.74 32.51 -10.12
C SER A 353 0.37 32.09 -9.16
N ASN A 354 0.00 31.73 -7.93
CA ASN A 354 0.92 31.13 -6.97
C ASN A 354 1.45 29.78 -7.49
N GLY A 355 2.63 29.44 -7.01
CA GLY A 355 3.34 28.21 -7.34
C GLY A 355 2.96 27.03 -6.49
N THR A 356 3.91 26.10 -6.33
CA THR A 356 3.67 24.82 -5.65
C THR A 356 4.68 24.54 -4.54
N VAL A 357 4.19 23.86 -3.50
CA VAL A 357 4.99 23.30 -2.42
C VAL A 357 4.67 21.81 -2.34
N TYR A 358 5.69 20.95 -2.39
CA TYR A 358 5.55 19.51 -2.27
C TYR A 358 6.35 18.99 -1.08
N LEU A 359 5.69 18.20 -0.24
CA LEU A 359 6.30 17.49 0.89
C LEU A 359 6.37 16.00 0.55
N GLN A 360 7.56 15.43 0.62
CA GLN A 360 7.88 14.09 0.15
C GLN A 360 8.54 13.27 1.27
N PRO A 361 7.74 12.69 2.18
CA PRO A 361 8.24 11.77 3.20
C PRO A 361 8.79 10.47 2.57
N MET A 362 10.03 10.12 2.93
CA MET A 362 10.77 8.94 2.48
C MET A 362 10.84 7.89 3.58
N GLY A 363 10.59 6.64 3.22
CA GLY A 363 10.65 5.51 4.15
C GLY A 363 9.27 5.00 4.58
N PRO A 364 9.25 3.93 5.38
CA PRO A 364 8.02 3.33 5.90
C PRO A 364 7.29 4.28 6.86
N ARG A 365 6.09 3.89 7.28
CA ARG A 365 5.32 4.62 8.29
C ARG A 365 5.39 3.93 9.65
N PHE A 366 5.36 4.72 10.71
CA PHE A 366 5.48 4.24 12.09
C PHE A 366 4.28 4.71 12.90
N VAL A 367 3.67 3.79 13.66
CA VAL A 367 2.45 4.04 14.44
C VAL A 367 2.61 3.50 15.86
N ASP A 368 2.33 4.35 16.85
CA ASP A 368 2.44 4.05 18.28
C ASP A 368 1.27 4.70 19.03
N ALA A 369 0.36 3.90 19.57
CA ALA A 369 -0.80 4.41 20.32
C ALA A 369 -0.40 5.13 21.62
N ALA A 370 0.73 4.76 22.23
CA ALA A 370 1.13 5.24 23.54
C ALA A 370 1.81 6.62 23.46
N THR A 371 2.72 6.80 22.50
CA THR A 371 3.55 8.02 22.39
C THR A 371 3.28 8.85 21.14
N GLY A 372 2.56 8.30 20.16
CA GLY A 372 2.35 8.96 18.88
C GLY A 372 1.41 10.17 18.93
N ASP A 373 1.52 10.98 17.87
CA ASP A 373 0.68 12.13 17.57
C ASP A 373 0.40 12.14 16.05
N ASP A 374 -0.85 12.27 15.62
CA ASP A 374 -1.21 12.26 14.19
C ASP A 374 -0.78 13.53 13.43
N THR A 375 -0.24 14.53 14.14
CA THR A 375 0.47 15.68 13.57
C THR A 375 1.95 15.39 13.27
N ASN A 376 2.49 14.27 13.76
CA ASN A 376 3.86 13.85 13.46
C ASN A 376 4.04 13.42 11.99
N THR A 377 5.30 13.27 11.58
CA THR A 377 5.66 12.79 10.24
C THR A 377 5.37 11.30 10.04
N GLY A 378 5.40 10.51 11.12
CA GLY A 378 5.23 9.06 11.07
C GLY A 378 6.39 8.34 10.40
N LEU A 379 7.60 8.90 10.41
CA LEU A 379 8.79 8.36 9.71
C LEU A 379 9.79 7.64 10.59
N ASP A 380 9.59 7.67 11.90
CA ASP A 380 10.41 6.98 12.90
C ASP A 380 9.57 6.77 14.18
N TRP A 381 10.11 5.97 15.11
CA TRP A 381 9.49 5.71 16.41
C TRP A 381 9.59 6.87 17.40
N GLU A 382 10.32 7.95 17.09
CA GLU A 382 10.37 9.17 17.92
C GLU A 382 9.25 10.17 17.56
N HIS A 383 8.79 10.11 16.31
CA HIS A 383 7.69 10.89 15.75
C HIS A 383 6.66 9.98 15.06
N PRO A 384 6.14 8.94 15.73
CA PRO A 384 5.16 8.05 15.14
C PRO A 384 3.79 8.71 15.09
N TRP A 385 2.95 8.26 14.17
CA TRP A 385 1.52 8.56 14.22
C TRP A 385 0.88 7.88 15.41
N LYS A 386 -0.22 8.45 15.91
CA LYS A 386 -0.95 7.87 17.04
C LYS A 386 -1.91 6.79 16.59
N THR A 387 -2.63 7.03 15.50
CA THR A 387 -3.75 6.19 15.08
C THR A 387 -3.40 5.37 13.84
N ILE A 388 -3.90 4.13 13.81
CA ILE A 388 -3.85 3.31 12.58
C ILE A 388 -4.75 3.91 11.49
N SER A 389 -5.80 4.64 11.86
CA SER A 389 -6.67 5.38 10.94
C SER A 389 -5.89 6.42 10.14
N LYS A 390 -4.97 7.16 10.77
CA LYS A 390 -4.06 8.09 10.09
C LYS A 390 -3.20 7.36 9.06
N ALA A 391 -2.66 6.20 9.42
CA ALA A 391 -1.83 5.41 8.52
C ALA A 391 -2.59 4.89 7.30
N ILE A 392 -3.80 4.37 7.52
CA ILE A 392 -4.66 3.86 6.45
C ILE A 392 -5.10 4.98 5.51
N THR A 393 -5.58 6.11 6.05
CA THR A 393 -6.18 7.19 5.24
C THR A 393 -5.16 8.06 4.52
N THR A 394 -3.99 8.29 5.13
CA THR A 394 -2.89 9.03 4.46
C THR A 394 -2.32 8.20 3.31
N GLY A 395 -2.36 6.86 3.46
CA GLY A 395 -1.73 5.93 2.54
C GLY A 395 -0.23 5.98 2.73
N GLY A 396 0.39 4.83 2.97
CA GLY A 396 1.80 4.69 2.69
C GLY A 396 2.10 5.28 1.30
N ASN A 397 3.25 5.94 1.15
CA ASN A 397 3.71 6.31 -0.18
C ASN A 397 3.77 5.01 -1.01
N PRO A 398 3.19 4.89 -2.21
CA PRO A 398 3.31 3.65 -2.98
C PRO A 398 4.77 3.22 -3.25
N ALA A 399 5.72 4.17 -3.18
CA ALA A 399 7.15 3.89 -3.20
C ALA A 399 7.70 3.30 -1.88
N TYR A 400 7.01 3.54 -0.76
CA TYR A 400 7.27 3.01 0.58
C TYR A 400 5.98 2.41 1.19
N PRO A 401 5.58 1.23 0.72
CA PRO A 401 4.28 0.64 1.03
C PRO A 401 4.09 0.19 2.48
N ASP A 402 5.18 0.11 3.25
CA ASP A 402 5.18 -0.48 4.58
C ASP A 402 4.77 0.49 5.68
N THR A 403 3.90 0.02 6.58
CA THR A 403 3.55 0.64 7.84
C THR A 403 3.85 -0.33 8.98
N TYR A 404 4.64 0.11 9.94
CA TYR A 404 5.02 -0.62 11.15
C TYR A 404 4.22 -0.09 12.33
N VAL A 405 3.62 -1.02 13.07
CA VAL A 405 2.70 -0.72 14.18
C VAL A 405 3.20 -1.44 15.42
N LYS A 406 3.43 -0.67 16.49
CA LYS A 406 3.81 -1.23 17.79
C LYS A 406 2.68 -2.07 18.40
N ALA A 407 3.08 -3.02 19.24
CA ALA A 407 2.17 -3.68 20.17
C ALA A 407 1.43 -2.63 21.01
N GLY A 408 0.13 -2.82 21.19
CA GLY A 408 -0.75 -1.87 21.85
C GLY A 408 -2.18 -1.97 21.36
N THR A 409 -3.08 -1.20 21.98
CA THR A 409 -4.49 -1.12 21.61
C THR A 409 -4.76 0.15 20.82
N TYR A 410 -5.32 -0.01 19.62
CA TYR A 410 -5.67 1.05 18.69
C TYR A 410 -7.18 1.07 18.50
N ASN A 411 -7.83 2.12 19.01
CA ASN A 411 -9.26 2.32 18.81
C ASN A 411 -9.47 3.02 17.47
N ILE A 412 -10.31 2.44 16.62
CA ILE A 412 -10.82 3.10 15.42
C ILE A 412 -12.12 3.83 15.77
N GLY A 413 -12.24 5.09 15.35
CA GLY A 413 -13.46 5.88 15.55
C GLY A 413 -14.68 5.32 14.82
N THR A 414 -15.79 6.05 14.83
CA THR A 414 -17.10 5.60 14.30
C THR A 414 -17.20 5.57 12.77
N THR A 415 -16.13 5.90 12.04
CA THR A 415 -16.13 5.98 10.57
C THR A 415 -15.35 4.84 9.95
N ASN A 416 -15.95 4.20 8.94
CA ASN A 416 -15.26 3.19 8.13
C ASN A 416 -14.03 3.77 7.43
N LEU A 417 -12.94 3.00 7.35
CA LEU A 417 -11.72 3.45 6.67
C LEU A 417 -11.70 3.01 5.19
N THR A 418 -11.10 3.87 4.36
CA THR A 418 -10.90 3.63 2.92
C THR A 418 -9.42 3.66 2.59
N LEU A 419 -8.95 2.67 1.84
CA LEU A 419 -7.58 2.55 1.36
C LEU A 419 -7.34 3.49 0.16
N PRO A 420 -6.35 4.38 0.22
CA PRO A 420 -6.11 5.40 -0.81
C PRO A 420 -5.33 4.85 -2.02
N ALA A 421 -4.61 3.74 -1.87
CA ALA A 421 -3.75 3.17 -2.89
C ALA A 421 -3.69 1.63 -2.83
N ASN A 422 -3.14 1.03 -3.89
CA ASN A 422 -2.79 -0.39 -3.94
C ASN A 422 -1.45 -0.64 -3.22
N ASN A 423 -1.11 -1.91 -3.02
CA ASN A 423 0.18 -2.38 -2.51
C ASN A 423 0.51 -1.88 -1.10
N LEU A 424 -0.48 -1.58 -0.26
CA LEU A 424 -0.26 -1.14 1.12
C LEU A 424 -0.03 -2.34 2.04
N ARG A 425 1.00 -2.27 2.88
CA ARG A 425 1.41 -3.37 3.75
C ARG A 425 1.52 -2.89 5.19
N PHE A 426 0.80 -3.55 6.08
CA PHE A 426 0.75 -3.24 7.50
C PHE A 426 1.34 -4.39 8.29
N TRP A 427 2.24 -4.06 9.22
CA TRP A 427 2.98 -5.02 10.02
C TRP A 427 2.83 -4.65 11.50
N GLY A 428 2.11 -5.47 12.24
CA GLY A 428 1.98 -5.39 13.69
C GLY A 428 3.05 -6.19 14.42
N SER A 429 2.89 -6.24 15.74
CA SER A 429 3.74 -6.96 16.70
C SER A 429 5.16 -6.43 16.80
N TYR A 430 5.35 -5.12 16.63
CA TYR A 430 6.62 -4.46 16.94
C TYR A 430 6.72 -4.16 18.43
N ASP A 431 7.88 -4.43 19.02
CA ASP A 431 8.15 -4.19 20.44
C ASP A 431 7.87 -2.72 20.82
N ALA A 432 7.07 -2.52 21.88
CA ALA A 432 6.67 -1.20 22.36
C ALA A 432 7.87 -0.30 22.77
N SER A 433 9.01 -0.90 23.12
CA SER A 433 10.23 -0.21 23.54
C SER A 433 11.09 0.35 22.39
N LEU A 434 10.75 0.05 21.14
CA LEU A 434 11.54 0.51 19.98
C LEU A 434 11.60 2.04 19.85
N THR A 435 12.75 2.53 19.39
CA THR A 435 13.07 3.95 19.16
C THR A 435 13.78 4.15 17.81
N GLY A 436 13.78 5.36 17.26
CA GLY A 436 14.43 5.64 15.98
C GLY A 436 13.81 4.84 14.82
N THR A 437 14.62 4.20 13.98
CA THR A 437 14.14 3.50 12.77
C THR A 437 14.32 1.98 12.83
N THR A 438 14.60 1.41 14.00
CA THR A 438 14.89 -0.03 14.16
C THR A 438 13.65 -0.90 13.90
N THR A 439 13.83 -1.99 13.15
CA THR A 439 12.76 -2.93 12.78
C THR A 439 13.06 -4.39 13.15
N ASP A 440 14.21 -4.66 13.79
CA ASP A 440 14.78 -6.01 13.91
C ASP A 440 14.16 -6.86 15.03
N THR A 441 13.24 -6.31 15.82
CA THR A 441 12.64 -6.99 17.00
C THR A 441 11.16 -7.31 16.84
N ARG A 442 10.67 -7.36 15.60
CA ARG A 442 9.31 -7.83 15.31
C ARG A 442 9.19 -9.30 15.68
N THR A 443 8.24 -9.65 16.55
CA THR A 443 7.88 -11.05 16.82
C THR A 443 6.56 -11.35 16.14
N ALA A 444 6.61 -11.94 14.95
CA ALA A 444 5.41 -12.28 14.19
C ALA A 444 4.52 -13.27 14.94
N GLY A 445 3.20 -13.09 14.85
CA GLY A 445 2.21 -13.97 15.50
C GLY A 445 1.97 -13.71 16.98
N LEU A 446 2.37 -12.54 17.50
CA LEU A 446 1.85 -12.06 18.76
C LEU A 446 0.52 -11.31 18.54
N ASP A 447 -0.49 -11.64 19.32
CA ASP A 447 -1.83 -11.05 19.23
C ASP A 447 -1.93 -9.70 19.99
N ASP A 448 -0.80 -9.00 20.11
CA ASP A 448 -0.58 -7.85 20.99
C ASP A 448 -0.84 -6.49 20.32
N THR A 449 -1.00 -6.47 19.00
CA THR A 449 -1.40 -5.28 18.23
C THR A 449 -2.90 -5.35 17.98
N ILE A 450 -3.65 -4.81 18.94
CA ILE A 450 -5.10 -4.97 19.05
C ILE A 450 -5.78 -3.79 18.38
N ILE A 451 -6.69 -4.06 17.44
CA ILE A 451 -7.51 -3.08 16.76
C ILE A 451 -8.96 -3.27 17.23
N ASN A 452 -9.49 -2.26 17.92
CA ASN A 452 -10.84 -2.29 18.49
C ASN A 452 -11.72 -1.16 17.93
N PRO A 453 -13.04 -1.36 17.84
CA PRO A 453 -13.97 -0.25 17.63
C PRO A 453 -14.00 0.65 18.87
N ASP A 454 -14.24 1.95 18.67
CA ASP A 454 -14.54 2.87 19.78
C ASP A 454 -15.78 2.36 20.55
N VAL A 455 -15.69 2.25 21.87
CA VAL A 455 -16.63 1.53 22.75
C VAL A 455 -17.84 2.36 23.19
N THR A 456 -18.08 3.52 22.58
CA THR A 456 -19.18 4.42 22.96
C THR A 456 -20.46 4.23 22.13
N GLY A 457 -21.02 3.02 22.11
CA GLY A 457 -22.37 2.77 21.59
C GLY A 457 -22.54 1.48 20.78
N THR A 458 -23.76 1.25 20.27
CA THR A 458 -24.07 0.16 19.33
C THR A 458 -23.22 0.33 18.08
N ASN A 459 -22.08 -0.35 18.02
CA ASN A 459 -21.13 -0.13 16.94
C ASN A 459 -21.76 -0.57 15.60
N THR A 460 -21.71 0.34 14.63
CA THR A 460 -22.03 0.09 13.22
C THR A 460 -20.78 0.25 12.34
N SER A 461 -19.67 0.68 12.94
CA SER A 461 -18.41 0.97 12.29
C SER A 461 -17.60 -0.29 12.02
N ARG A 462 -17.07 -0.38 10.81
CA ARG A 462 -16.22 -1.45 10.31
C ARG A 462 -14.80 -0.92 10.20
N PHE A 463 -13.81 -1.79 10.26
CA PHE A 463 -12.43 -1.38 10.01
C PHE A 463 -12.26 -0.92 8.55
N LEU A 464 -12.70 -1.75 7.59
CA LEU A 464 -12.70 -1.41 6.17
C LEU A 464 -14.07 -1.63 5.52
N ASN A 465 -14.49 -0.74 4.63
CA ASN A 465 -15.74 -0.86 3.87
C ASN A 465 -15.60 -0.38 2.40
N GLY A 466 -16.00 -1.19 1.43
CA GLY A 466 -16.16 -0.81 0.02
C GLY A 466 -14.84 -0.55 -0.74
N ASN A 467 -13.77 -1.28 -0.41
CA ASN A 467 -12.43 -1.01 -0.95
C ASN A 467 -12.13 -1.78 -2.24
N THR A 468 -11.52 -1.14 -3.25
CA THR A 468 -11.27 -1.73 -4.58
C THR A 468 -9.77 -1.96 -4.87
N ARG A 469 -8.99 -2.34 -3.85
CA ARG A 469 -7.51 -2.30 -3.89
C ARG A 469 -6.88 -3.68 -3.98
N THR A 470 -5.72 -3.75 -4.61
CA THR A 470 -4.91 -4.98 -4.76
C THR A 470 -3.59 -4.88 -4.00
N GLY A 471 -2.99 -6.02 -3.66
CA GLY A 471 -1.70 -6.11 -2.98
C GLY A 471 -1.75 -5.64 -1.53
N ILE A 472 -2.88 -5.82 -0.85
CA ILE A 472 -3.08 -5.35 0.52
C ILE A 472 -2.64 -6.45 1.49
N VAL A 473 -1.77 -6.10 2.43
CA VAL A 473 -1.23 -7.05 3.42
C VAL A 473 -1.47 -6.54 4.83
N PHE A 474 -2.00 -7.40 5.70
CA PHE A 474 -2.00 -7.23 7.15
C PHE A 474 -1.30 -8.43 7.79
N ASP A 475 -0.33 -8.17 8.66
CA ASP A 475 0.42 -9.22 9.34
C ASP A 475 0.62 -8.91 10.83
N GLY A 476 0.19 -9.80 11.73
CA GLY A 476 0.38 -9.65 13.20
C GLY A 476 -0.61 -8.70 13.87
N PHE A 477 -1.89 -8.75 13.50
CA PHE A 477 -2.93 -7.91 14.09
C PHE A 477 -4.03 -8.75 14.74
N ASN A 478 -4.57 -8.27 15.86
CA ASN A 478 -5.79 -8.80 16.47
C ASN A 478 -6.96 -7.83 16.22
N PHE A 479 -7.96 -8.26 15.46
CA PHE A 479 -9.20 -7.53 15.22
C PHE A 479 -10.29 -8.09 16.12
N SER A 480 -10.64 -7.35 17.19
CA SER A 480 -11.51 -7.87 18.23
C SER A 480 -12.66 -6.96 18.62
N GLY A 481 -13.76 -7.57 19.05
CA GLY A 481 -14.88 -6.88 19.70
C GLY A 481 -15.75 -6.03 18.77
N TYR A 482 -15.71 -6.27 17.46
CA TYR A 482 -16.59 -5.59 16.52
C TYR A 482 -18.01 -6.14 16.66
N LEU A 483 -18.95 -5.25 16.94
CA LEU A 483 -20.37 -5.50 16.77
C LEU A 483 -20.80 -4.67 15.56
N VAL A 484 -21.50 -5.27 14.60
CA VAL A 484 -22.04 -4.56 13.42
C VAL A 484 -23.53 -4.84 13.31
N GLN A 485 -24.33 -3.78 13.41
CA GLN A 485 -25.78 -3.82 13.20
C GLN A 485 -26.11 -3.42 11.76
N LEU A 486 -26.76 -4.29 11.00
CA LEU A 486 -27.12 -4.01 9.61
C LEU A 486 -28.38 -3.15 9.50
N THR A 487 -28.33 -2.15 8.63
CA THR A 487 -29.48 -1.28 8.28
C THR A 487 -29.99 -1.50 6.85
N GLY A 488 -29.41 -2.46 6.10
CA GLY A 488 -29.75 -2.82 4.73
C GLY A 488 -29.05 -4.12 4.29
N ASN A 489 -29.40 -4.65 3.11
CA ASN A 489 -28.84 -5.90 2.58
C ASN A 489 -27.34 -5.77 2.27
N GLY A 490 -26.52 -6.75 2.68
CA GLY A 490 -25.09 -6.81 2.41
C GLY A 490 -24.26 -7.18 3.65
N GLY A 491 -23.01 -7.62 3.45
CA GLY A 491 -22.24 -8.20 4.55
C GLY A 491 -21.88 -7.23 5.66
N GLY A 492 -21.63 -7.76 6.86
CA GLY A 492 -21.47 -7.01 8.12
C GLY A 492 -20.08 -7.10 8.75
N ALA A 493 -19.14 -7.76 8.10
CA ALA A 493 -17.78 -7.97 8.55
C ALA A 493 -17.01 -6.73 9.01
N VAL A 494 -16.01 -6.96 9.88
CA VAL A 494 -14.91 -6.03 10.20
C VAL A 494 -14.26 -5.50 8.93
N PHE A 495 -14.07 -6.39 7.95
CA PHE A 495 -13.63 -6.08 6.60
C PHE A 495 -14.74 -6.37 5.59
N ASN A 496 -15.30 -5.32 5.01
CA ASN A 496 -16.31 -5.41 3.95
C ASN A 496 -15.75 -4.89 2.62
N VAL A 497 -15.63 -5.75 1.62
CA VAL A 497 -14.97 -5.47 0.34
C VAL A 497 -15.91 -5.90 -0.80
N THR A 498 -16.50 -4.95 -1.54
CA THR A 498 -17.68 -5.24 -2.40
C THR A 498 -17.65 -4.77 -3.84
N THR A 499 -16.70 -3.93 -4.29
CA THR A 499 -16.52 -3.66 -5.74
C THR A 499 -15.04 -3.65 -6.21
N GLY A 500 -14.71 -4.28 -7.34
CA GLY A 500 -13.40 -4.15 -8.03
C GLY A 500 -12.45 -5.36 -7.98
N PRO A 501 -11.21 -5.23 -8.49
CA PRO A 501 -10.17 -6.22 -8.30
C PRO A 501 -9.63 -6.14 -6.87
N TYR A 502 -9.43 -7.29 -6.24
CA TYR A 502 -8.85 -7.38 -4.90
C TYR A 502 -7.76 -8.41 -4.88
N ASP A 503 -6.84 -8.26 -3.92
CA ASP A 503 -5.81 -9.23 -3.56
C ASP A 503 -5.40 -8.89 -2.12
N PHE A 504 -6.12 -9.49 -1.17
CA PHE A 504 -5.91 -9.27 0.26
C PHE A 504 -5.19 -10.47 0.87
N THR A 505 -4.14 -10.19 1.65
CA THR A 505 -3.40 -11.18 2.42
C THR A 505 -3.49 -10.84 3.90
N PHE A 506 -3.96 -11.78 4.71
CA PHE A 506 -3.85 -11.74 6.16
C PHE A 506 -2.88 -12.83 6.60
N ARG A 507 -1.86 -12.43 7.38
CA ARG A 507 -0.86 -13.34 7.94
C ARG A 507 -0.83 -13.22 9.44
N ASN A 508 -0.77 -14.32 10.16
CA ASN A 508 -0.60 -14.30 11.63
C ASN A 508 -1.57 -13.33 12.34
N CYS A 509 -2.79 -13.20 11.80
CA CYS A 509 -3.80 -12.28 12.32
C CYS A 509 -4.83 -13.06 13.14
N VAL A 510 -5.41 -12.39 14.13
CA VAL A 510 -6.51 -12.91 14.93
C VAL A 510 -7.76 -12.10 14.67
N PHE A 511 -8.87 -12.80 14.52
CA PHE A 511 -10.20 -12.23 14.44
C PHE A 511 -11.03 -12.85 15.55
N GLU A 512 -11.32 -12.07 16.59
CA GLU A 512 -11.93 -12.60 17.81
C GLU A 512 -13.18 -11.86 18.25
N GLY A 513 -14.24 -12.62 18.55
CA GLY A 513 -15.45 -12.06 19.17
C GLY A 513 -16.17 -11.04 18.30
N ASN A 514 -16.01 -11.12 16.97
CA ASN A 514 -16.68 -10.22 16.05
C ASN A 514 -18.06 -10.75 15.71
N ARG A 515 -19.07 -9.88 15.75
CA ARG A 515 -20.47 -10.25 15.54
C ARG A 515 -21.18 -9.33 14.58
N VAL A 516 -21.90 -9.94 13.65
CA VAL A 516 -22.84 -9.25 12.76
C VAL A 516 -24.26 -9.60 13.16
N ASN A 517 -25.08 -8.58 13.36
CA ASN A 517 -26.51 -8.72 13.55
C ASN A 517 -27.25 -8.24 12.29
N GLY A 518 -27.86 -9.19 11.58
CA GLY A 518 -28.88 -8.95 10.56
C GLY A 518 -30.27 -8.84 11.15
N SER A 519 -31.28 -9.00 10.29
CA SER A 519 -32.69 -9.08 10.67
C SER A 519 -33.40 -10.12 9.83
N ASP A 520 -34.67 -10.43 10.12
CA ASP A 520 -35.45 -11.41 9.36
C ASP A 520 -35.60 -11.07 7.87
N THR A 521 -35.28 -9.84 7.45
CA THR A 521 -35.35 -9.38 6.05
C THR A 521 -34.00 -9.01 5.43
N LEU A 522 -32.89 -9.09 6.17
CA LEU A 522 -31.57 -8.62 5.74
C LEU A 522 -30.51 -9.73 5.87
N ASP A 523 -29.84 -10.04 4.76
CA ASP A 523 -28.76 -11.03 4.74
C ASP A 523 -27.52 -10.50 5.46
N ALA A 524 -27.12 -11.17 6.54
CA ALA A 524 -25.89 -10.91 7.27
C ALA A 524 -24.80 -11.90 6.87
N THR A 525 -23.62 -11.38 6.50
CA THR A 525 -22.53 -12.24 6.05
C THR A 525 -21.16 -11.79 6.58
N GLY A 526 -20.32 -12.79 6.87
CA GLY A 526 -18.93 -12.61 7.30
C GLY A 526 -18.83 -12.01 8.70
N GLY A 527 -18.77 -12.80 9.77
CA GLY A 527 -18.61 -12.24 11.12
C GLY A 527 -17.31 -11.44 11.28
N ALA A 528 -16.24 -11.88 10.61
CA ALA A 528 -14.96 -11.18 10.55
C ALA A 528 -14.66 -10.58 9.17
N LEU A 529 -14.78 -11.38 8.10
CA LEU A 529 -14.39 -11.02 6.74
C LEU A 529 -15.52 -11.25 5.74
N TYR A 530 -15.80 -10.26 4.90
CA TYR A 530 -16.77 -10.37 3.81
C TYR A 530 -16.24 -9.77 2.52
N PHE A 531 -16.23 -10.59 1.46
CA PHE A 531 -15.77 -10.22 0.13
C PHE A 531 -16.85 -10.49 -0.92
N SER A 532 -17.19 -9.51 -1.77
CA SER A 532 -18.27 -9.60 -2.76
C SER A 532 -18.10 -8.76 -4.04
N ALA A 533 -19.05 -8.94 -4.98
CA ALA A 533 -19.25 -8.25 -6.27
C ALA A 533 -17.96 -7.98 -7.08
N ILE A 534 -17.42 -9.06 -7.63
CA ILE A 534 -16.10 -9.09 -8.25
C ILE A 534 -16.23 -8.96 -9.78
N THR A 535 -15.50 -8.02 -10.37
CA THR A 535 -15.58 -7.70 -11.81
C THR A 535 -14.37 -8.17 -12.62
N THR A 536 -13.48 -8.98 -12.03
CA THR A 536 -12.20 -9.41 -12.64
C THR A 536 -11.78 -10.80 -12.14
N ASN A 537 -10.96 -11.52 -12.93
CA ASN A 537 -10.26 -12.73 -12.48
C ASN A 537 -9.10 -12.38 -11.53
N GLY A 538 -8.78 -13.24 -10.56
CA GLY A 538 -7.59 -13.06 -9.73
C GLY A 538 -7.62 -13.74 -8.36
N ASN A 539 -6.55 -13.57 -7.60
CA ASN A 539 -6.51 -14.01 -6.20
C ASN A 539 -7.36 -13.07 -5.35
N LEU A 540 -8.39 -13.59 -4.67
CA LEU A 540 -9.28 -12.75 -3.87
C LEU A 540 -8.73 -12.53 -2.47
N LEU A 541 -8.42 -13.64 -1.79
CA LEU A 541 -8.11 -13.66 -0.37
C LEU A 541 -7.11 -14.78 -0.06
N THR A 542 -6.05 -14.42 0.65
CA THR A 542 -5.07 -15.34 1.21
C THR A 542 -5.04 -15.19 2.73
N LEU A 543 -5.23 -16.31 3.43
CA LEU A 543 -5.17 -16.42 4.89
C LEU A 543 -4.05 -17.39 5.25
N GLU A 544 -3.08 -16.93 6.03
CA GLU A 544 -1.91 -17.72 6.42
C GLU A 544 -1.66 -17.56 7.92
N GLY A 545 -1.54 -18.65 8.68
CA GLY A 545 -1.23 -18.55 10.11
C GLY A 545 -2.32 -17.89 10.98
N CYS A 546 -3.52 -17.62 10.44
CA CYS A 546 -4.54 -16.81 11.10
C CYS A 546 -5.40 -17.61 12.10
N ARG A 547 -6.02 -16.91 13.06
CA ARG A 547 -7.00 -17.47 14.01
C ARG A 547 -8.33 -16.74 13.87
N PHE A 548 -9.41 -17.49 13.80
CA PHE A 548 -10.77 -16.97 13.82
C PHE A 548 -11.51 -17.63 14.98
N VAL A 549 -11.77 -16.85 16.04
CA VAL A 549 -12.26 -17.37 17.31
C VAL A 549 -13.56 -16.66 17.70
N ASN A 550 -14.60 -17.42 18.00
CA ASN A 550 -15.87 -16.87 18.51
C ASN A 550 -16.50 -15.78 17.60
N ASN A 551 -16.33 -15.86 16.29
CA ASN A 551 -17.00 -14.94 15.37
C ASN A 551 -18.42 -15.43 15.04
N ASP A 552 -19.36 -14.48 14.88
CA ASP A 552 -20.78 -14.78 14.86
C ASP A 552 -21.57 -13.97 13.82
N VAL A 553 -22.57 -14.62 13.23
CA VAL A 553 -23.58 -14.00 12.37
C VAL A 553 -24.97 -14.39 12.86
N HIS A 554 -25.72 -13.41 13.34
CA HIS A 554 -27.04 -13.57 13.97
C HIS A 554 -28.11 -12.73 13.24
N PRO A 555 -29.41 -13.07 13.24
CA PRO A 555 -30.05 -14.24 13.86
C PRO A 555 -29.88 -15.55 13.07
N TYR A 556 -30.02 -16.67 13.77
CA TYR A 556 -30.01 -18.02 13.17
C TYR A 556 -31.42 -18.43 12.69
N THR A 557 -32.19 -17.49 12.15
CA THR A 557 -33.60 -17.72 11.74
C THR A 557 -33.68 -18.25 10.31
N THR A 558 -34.88 -18.70 9.91
CA THR A 558 -35.19 -19.42 8.66
C THR A 558 -35.02 -18.60 7.37
N ASN A 559 -34.51 -17.36 7.44
CA ASN A 559 -34.14 -16.61 6.24
C ASN A 559 -32.75 -17.07 5.75
N THR A 560 -32.69 -17.53 4.49
CA THR A 560 -31.79 -18.55 3.96
C THR A 560 -30.34 -18.14 3.67
N ASP A 561 -29.89 -16.97 4.13
CA ASP A 561 -28.72 -16.32 3.55
C ASP A 561 -27.69 -15.77 4.56
N ASN A 562 -27.87 -16.03 5.87
CA ASN A 562 -26.87 -15.69 6.88
C ASN A 562 -25.65 -16.63 6.84
N ARG A 563 -24.47 -16.10 6.50
CA ARG A 563 -23.34 -16.94 6.05
C ARG A 563 -21.97 -16.54 6.57
N GLY A 564 -21.11 -17.53 6.79
CA GLY A 564 -19.69 -17.34 7.08
C GLY A 564 -19.47 -16.69 8.44
N GLY A 565 -19.58 -17.48 9.51
CA GLY A 565 -19.44 -16.95 10.88
C GLY A 565 -18.09 -16.28 11.09
N ALA A 566 -17.04 -16.76 10.43
CA ALA A 566 -15.78 -16.01 10.29
C ALA A 566 -15.67 -15.34 8.92
N VAL A 567 -15.68 -16.10 7.84
CA VAL A 567 -15.35 -15.64 6.47
C VAL A 567 -16.50 -15.93 5.53
N CYS A 568 -16.97 -14.92 4.80
CA CYS A 568 -17.93 -15.10 3.72
C CYS A 568 -17.44 -14.49 2.40
N ILE A 569 -17.54 -15.28 1.33
CA ILE A 569 -17.24 -14.84 -0.03
C ILE A 569 -18.50 -15.01 -0.87
N THR A 570 -18.94 -13.94 -1.53
CA THR A 570 -20.09 -14.01 -2.43
C THR A 570 -19.91 -13.35 -3.78
N ASN A 571 -20.73 -13.72 -4.77
CA ASN A 571 -20.89 -12.92 -5.99
C ASN A 571 -22.08 -11.97 -5.82
N GLY A 572 -21.83 -10.66 -5.85
CA GLY A 572 -22.85 -9.61 -5.76
C GLY A 572 -23.45 -9.17 -7.10
N GLY A 573 -23.06 -9.78 -8.23
CA GLY A 573 -23.53 -9.43 -9.57
C GLY A 573 -24.47 -10.49 -10.16
N GLY A 574 -25.50 -10.03 -10.89
CA GLY A 574 -26.49 -10.89 -11.56
C GLY A 574 -25.89 -11.92 -12.54
N ALA A 575 -26.70 -12.92 -12.89
CA ALA A 575 -26.32 -14.04 -13.77
C ALA A 575 -25.61 -13.59 -15.07
N GLY A 576 -24.50 -14.26 -15.43
CA GLY A 576 -23.84 -14.11 -16.74
C GLY A 576 -22.38 -13.62 -16.77
N THR A 577 -21.66 -13.57 -15.65
CA THR A 577 -20.23 -13.20 -15.62
C THR A 577 -19.32 -14.41 -15.33
N ASN A 578 -18.34 -14.67 -16.20
CA ASN A 578 -17.42 -15.84 -16.16
C ASN A 578 -16.09 -15.54 -15.42
N TYR A 579 -16.14 -14.92 -14.24
CA TYR A 579 -14.91 -14.60 -13.52
C TYR A 579 -14.49 -15.72 -12.55
N ARG A 580 -13.18 -15.96 -12.46
CA ARG A 580 -12.54 -17.01 -11.64
C ARG A 580 -11.67 -16.42 -10.54
N TRP A 581 -11.89 -16.88 -9.31
CA TRP A 581 -11.29 -16.34 -8.10
C TRP A 581 -10.70 -17.42 -7.23
N THR A 582 -9.68 -17.10 -6.46
CA THR A 582 -9.08 -18.04 -5.51
C THR A 582 -9.22 -17.57 -4.06
N LEU A 583 -9.69 -18.46 -3.20
CA LEU A 583 -9.46 -18.40 -1.75
C LEU A 583 -8.35 -19.38 -1.40
N ARG A 584 -7.30 -18.89 -0.73
CA ARG A 584 -6.21 -19.70 -0.20
C ARG A 584 -6.18 -19.60 1.31
N VAL A 585 -6.22 -20.73 1.99
CA VAL A 585 -6.14 -20.83 3.44
C VAL A 585 -5.06 -21.85 3.79
N ALA A 586 -4.07 -21.43 4.57
CA ALA A 586 -2.98 -22.27 5.01
C ALA A 586 -2.68 -22.01 6.49
N ASP A 587 -2.42 -23.06 7.26
CA ASP A 587 -1.90 -22.94 8.62
C ASP A 587 -2.85 -22.12 9.55
N CYS A 588 -4.15 -22.16 9.27
CA CYS A 588 -5.16 -21.37 9.96
C CYS A 588 -5.98 -22.21 10.95
N GLU A 589 -6.55 -21.54 11.94
CA GLU A 589 -7.45 -22.14 12.93
C GLU A 589 -8.78 -21.39 12.97
N PHE A 590 -9.88 -22.13 12.89
CA PHE A 590 -11.24 -21.63 13.02
C PHE A 590 -11.92 -22.34 14.18
N THR A 591 -12.13 -21.63 15.29
CA THR A 591 -12.63 -22.21 16.53
C THR A 591 -13.90 -21.50 17.01
N SER A 592 -14.97 -22.27 17.23
CA SER A 592 -16.23 -21.78 17.82
C SER A 592 -16.91 -20.65 17.03
N ASN A 593 -16.76 -20.62 15.70
CA ASN A 593 -17.45 -19.64 14.86
C ASN A 593 -18.85 -20.14 14.48
N THR A 594 -19.82 -19.22 14.43
CA THR A 594 -21.24 -19.56 14.32
C THR A 594 -21.93 -18.75 13.22
N ALA A 595 -22.67 -19.43 12.35
CA ALA A 595 -23.55 -18.81 11.36
C ALA A 595 -24.65 -19.79 10.95
N TYR A 596 -25.69 -19.32 10.27
CA TYR A 596 -26.68 -20.24 9.70
C TYR A 596 -26.06 -21.21 8.67
N ALA A 597 -25.16 -20.74 7.81
CA ALA A 597 -24.38 -21.58 6.90
C ALA A 597 -22.89 -21.20 6.87
N GLY A 598 -22.01 -22.22 6.96
CA GLY A 598 -20.56 -22.08 7.05
C GLY A 598 -20.17 -21.36 8.32
N GLY A 599 -20.24 -22.05 9.47
CA GLY A 599 -19.87 -21.50 10.78
C GLY A 599 -18.49 -20.86 10.75
N ALA A 600 -17.50 -21.49 10.11
CA ALA A 600 -16.23 -20.83 9.81
C ALA A 600 -16.25 -20.11 8.46
N ILE A 601 -16.28 -20.87 7.35
CA ILE A 601 -16.12 -20.32 6.00
C ILE A 601 -17.37 -20.63 5.17
N SER A 602 -17.89 -19.61 4.49
CA SER A 602 -18.93 -19.78 3.48
C SER A 602 -18.54 -19.16 2.13
N GLY A 603 -18.73 -19.92 1.05
CA GLY A 603 -18.71 -19.43 -0.33
C GLY A 603 -20.09 -19.57 -0.96
N TRP A 604 -20.68 -18.47 -1.47
CA TRP A 604 -22.02 -18.51 -2.08
C TRP A 604 -22.19 -17.50 -3.21
N GLY A 605 -22.83 -17.87 -4.33
CA GLY A 605 -23.26 -16.86 -5.31
C GLY A 605 -24.52 -17.24 -6.08
N TRP A 606 -25.20 -16.22 -6.58
CA TRP A 606 -26.31 -16.34 -7.51
C TRP A 606 -25.77 -16.14 -8.94
N GLY A 607 -25.73 -17.19 -9.78
CA GLY A 607 -25.20 -17.13 -11.15
C GLY A 607 -24.09 -18.15 -11.43
N ASP A 608 -23.10 -17.77 -12.26
CA ASP A 608 -21.96 -18.60 -12.70
C ASP A 608 -20.62 -18.26 -11.97
N PRO A 609 -20.56 -18.11 -10.62
CA PRO A 609 -19.31 -17.78 -9.94
C PRO A 609 -18.32 -18.96 -9.96
N GLN A 610 -17.06 -18.71 -10.36
CA GLN A 610 -15.99 -19.72 -10.31
C GLN A 610 -15.05 -19.43 -9.14
N LEU A 611 -15.40 -19.88 -7.93
CA LEU A 611 -14.52 -19.79 -6.76
C LEU A 611 -13.71 -21.08 -6.62
N ASP A 612 -12.41 -21.01 -6.88
CA ASP A 612 -11.45 -22.04 -6.51
C ASP A 612 -11.03 -21.89 -5.06
N ILE A 613 -11.00 -23.01 -4.35
CA ILE A 613 -10.69 -23.02 -2.93
C ILE A 613 -9.56 -24.01 -2.69
N GLY A 614 -8.47 -23.51 -2.11
CA GLY A 614 -7.39 -24.31 -1.56
C GLY A 614 -7.29 -24.08 -0.06
N ILE A 615 -7.61 -25.10 0.73
CA ILE A 615 -7.45 -25.09 2.18
C ILE A 615 -6.48 -26.20 2.52
N THR A 616 -5.39 -25.84 3.21
CA THR A 616 -4.39 -26.80 3.62
C THR A 616 -3.95 -26.56 5.06
N ARG A 617 -3.52 -27.62 5.74
CA ARG A 617 -2.93 -27.55 7.08
C ARG A 617 -3.71 -26.68 8.05
N SER A 618 -5.03 -26.84 8.11
CA SER A 618 -5.91 -25.93 8.85
C SER A 618 -6.84 -26.70 9.77
N LYS A 619 -7.18 -26.10 10.91
CA LYS A 619 -8.03 -26.68 11.96
C LYS A 619 -9.40 -25.99 11.99
N PHE A 620 -10.47 -26.77 12.05
CA PHE A 620 -11.85 -26.34 12.18
C PHE A 620 -12.47 -27.04 13.39
N ILE A 621 -12.64 -26.31 14.48
CA ILE A 621 -13.00 -26.87 15.78
C ILE A 621 -14.27 -26.19 16.30
N LYS A 622 -15.29 -26.98 16.67
CA LYS A 622 -16.52 -26.49 17.32
C LYS A 622 -17.28 -25.41 16.55
N ASN A 623 -17.13 -25.36 15.22
CA ASN A 623 -17.88 -24.40 14.41
C ASN A 623 -19.30 -24.90 14.17
N ALA A 624 -20.27 -23.98 14.16
CA ALA A 624 -21.67 -24.32 14.12
C ALA A 624 -22.40 -23.62 12.96
N GLY A 625 -23.16 -24.41 12.20
CA GLY A 625 -23.96 -23.96 11.06
C GLY A 625 -24.18 -25.08 10.04
N ARG A 626 -24.95 -24.83 8.98
CA ARG A 626 -24.98 -25.73 7.82
C ARG A 626 -23.58 -25.83 7.21
N GLY A 627 -23.07 -27.03 7.00
CA GLY A 627 -21.66 -27.28 6.65
C GLY A 627 -20.71 -27.25 7.85
N GLY A 628 -21.19 -26.90 9.06
CA GLY A 628 -20.43 -26.72 10.30
C GLY A 628 -19.24 -25.78 10.15
N GLY A 629 -18.08 -26.33 9.84
CA GLY A 629 -16.89 -25.57 9.48
C GLY A 629 -17.05 -24.86 8.14
N ILE A 630 -17.26 -25.61 7.07
CA ILE A 630 -17.15 -25.09 5.70
C ILE A 630 -18.43 -25.36 4.90
N TYR A 631 -18.95 -24.31 4.27
CA TYR A 631 -20.11 -24.40 3.38
C TYR A 631 -19.85 -23.76 2.02
N MET A 632 -19.99 -24.55 0.95
CA MET A 632 -19.86 -24.07 -0.44
C MET A 632 -21.16 -24.28 -1.22
N GLY A 633 -21.72 -23.17 -1.70
CA GLY A 633 -23.03 -23.06 -2.33
C GLY A 633 -23.07 -23.19 -3.86
N ARG A 634 -24.24 -22.86 -4.43
CA ARG A 634 -24.64 -22.97 -5.85
C ARG A 634 -23.61 -22.40 -6.86
N SER A 635 -23.36 -23.14 -7.95
CA SER A 635 -22.91 -22.60 -9.25
C SER A 635 -23.81 -23.16 -10.35
N ASN A 636 -24.24 -22.33 -11.30
CA ASN A 636 -25.01 -22.76 -12.48
C ASN A 636 -24.06 -22.81 -13.69
N LEU A 637 -24.06 -23.90 -14.47
CA LEU A 637 -23.46 -24.05 -15.82
C LEU A 637 -21.94 -24.32 -15.98
N LEU A 638 -21.64 -25.30 -16.85
CA LEU A 638 -20.48 -25.67 -17.71
C LEU A 638 -19.00 -25.37 -17.34
N ASN A 639 -18.69 -24.42 -16.46
CA ASN A 639 -17.33 -24.15 -15.98
C ASN A 639 -17.24 -24.49 -14.49
N THR A 640 -16.32 -25.38 -14.15
CA THR A 640 -16.35 -26.17 -12.91
C THR A 640 -15.37 -25.62 -11.86
N PRO A 641 -15.83 -24.92 -10.79
CA PRO A 641 -14.95 -24.48 -9.70
C PRO A 641 -14.29 -25.68 -9.01
N THR A 642 -13.05 -25.51 -8.53
CA THR A 642 -12.30 -26.59 -7.87
C THR A 642 -12.20 -26.40 -6.37
N ALA A 643 -12.31 -27.49 -5.62
CA ALA A 643 -12.10 -27.50 -4.18
C ALA A 643 -10.99 -28.48 -3.83
N SER A 644 -9.96 -28.02 -3.11
CA SER A 644 -8.89 -28.84 -2.57
C SER A 644 -8.78 -28.57 -1.07
N ILE A 645 -9.11 -29.58 -0.27
CA ILE A 645 -9.03 -29.56 1.19
C ILE A 645 -8.05 -30.66 1.59
N THR A 646 -6.88 -30.28 2.09
CA THR A 646 -5.80 -31.23 2.36
C THR A 646 -5.15 -31.04 3.71
N ASN A 647 -4.74 -32.13 4.37
CA ASN A 647 -4.05 -32.06 5.66
C ASN A 647 -4.82 -31.23 6.71
N CYS A 648 -6.16 -31.31 6.67
CA CYS A 648 -7.03 -30.49 7.51
C CYS A 648 -7.66 -31.32 8.62
N PHE A 649 -7.98 -30.61 9.69
CA PHE A 649 -8.52 -31.19 10.90
C PHE A 649 -9.90 -30.61 11.20
N PHE A 650 -10.92 -31.46 11.32
CA PHE A 650 -12.30 -31.07 11.61
C PHE A 650 -12.79 -31.79 12.87
N SER A 651 -13.03 -31.05 13.95
CA SER A 651 -13.53 -31.65 15.18
C SER A 651 -14.68 -30.92 15.83
N GLN A 652 -15.66 -31.69 16.32
CA GLN A 652 -16.80 -31.19 17.09
C GLN A 652 -17.59 -30.10 16.36
N ASN A 653 -17.50 -30.02 15.03
CA ASN A 653 -18.33 -29.11 14.25
C ASN A 653 -19.75 -29.69 14.17
N GLY A 654 -20.75 -28.81 14.08
CA GLY A 654 -22.14 -29.25 14.10
C GLY A 654 -23.11 -28.39 13.29
N SER A 655 -24.27 -28.97 12.97
CA SER A 655 -25.40 -28.26 12.36
C SER A 655 -26.25 -27.55 13.42
N LEU A 656 -26.71 -26.33 13.13
CA LEU A 656 -27.61 -25.56 14.00
C LEU A 656 -29.11 -25.79 13.70
N ASP A 657 -29.47 -26.39 12.56
CA ASP A 657 -30.86 -26.45 12.07
C ASP A 657 -31.26 -27.85 11.52
N PRO A 658 -32.36 -28.46 12.01
CA PRO A 658 -32.94 -29.70 11.48
C PRO A 658 -33.98 -29.52 10.36
N VAL A 659 -34.28 -28.32 9.83
CA VAL A 659 -35.50 -28.10 9.04
C VAL A 659 -35.35 -28.23 7.50
N LEU A 660 -34.13 -28.19 6.91
CA LEU A 660 -33.99 -28.00 5.44
C LEU A 660 -33.24 -29.07 4.64
N GLY A 661 -33.04 -30.27 5.18
CA GLY A 661 -32.91 -31.45 4.33
C GLY A 661 -31.63 -31.60 3.49
N LEU A 662 -30.57 -30.79 3.66
CA LEU A 662 -29.25 -31.01 3.03
C LEU A 662 -28.06 -30.37 3.80
N ASN A 663 -27.57 -30.92 4.92
CA ASN A 663 -26.58 -30.23 5.78
C ASN A 663 -25.36 -31.11 6.17
N GLY A 664 -24.17 -30.73 5.67
CA GLY A 664 -22.90 -31.23 6.21
C GLY A 664 -22.65 -30.69 7.62
N ALA A 665 -21.98 -31.43 8.50
CA ALA A 665 -21.69 -31.07 9.89
C ALA A 665 -20.28 -30.55 10.08
N ALA A 666 -19.36 -30.88 9.17
CA ALA A 666 -17.98 -30.41 9.19
C ALA A 666 -17.57 -29.74 7.87
N LEU A 667 -17.99 -30.34 6.75
CA LEU A 667 -17.66 -29.87 5.42
C LEU A 667 -18.80 -30.17 4.44
N GLN A 668 -19.26 -29.13 3.75
CA GLN A 668 -20.21 -29.25 2.65
C GLN A 668 -19.69 -28.56 1.39
N ILE A 669 -19.51 -29.37 0.34
CA ILE A 669 -19.07 -28.94 -0.99
C ILE A 669 -20.23 -29.13 -1.97
N GLY A 670 -20.85 -28.04 -2.38
CA GLY A 670 -21.76 -28.06 -3.52
C GLY A 670 -23.21 -28.41 -3.22
N THR A 671 -24.11 -27.90 -4.06
CA THR A 671 -25.55 -28.19 -3.99
C THR A 671 -26.24 -28.43 -5.35
N TRP A 672 -25.79 -27.84 -6.49
CA TRP A 672 -26.52 -28.00 -7.78
C TRP A 672 -25.71 -27.99 -9.11
N ALA A 673 -24.39 -27.74 -9.12
CA ALA A 673 -23.41 -28.15 -10.14
C ALA A 673 -22.03 -27.66 -9.67
N ASN A 674 -20.99 -28.49 -9.66
CA ASN A 674 -19.62 -28.05 -9.31
C ASN A 674 -18.57 -28.85 -10.08
N GLY A 675 -17.32 -28.40 -9.96
CA GLY A 675 -16.16 -29.11 -10.45
C GLY A 675 -15.59 -30.17 -9.53
N PRO A 676 -14.38 -30.66 -9.87
CA PRO A 676 -13.67 -31.64 -9.06
C PRO A 676 -13.45 -31.14 -7.63
N ALA A 677 -13.72 -32.02 -6.67
CA ALA A 677 -13.45 -31.80 -5.26
C ALA A 677 -12.46 -32.86 -4.75
N THR A 678 -11.39 -32.43 -4.11
CA THR A 678 -10.41 -33.30 -3.45
C THR A 678 -10.43 -33.05 -1.95
N VAL A 679 -10.64 -34.12 -1.19
CA VAL A 679 -10.43 -34.14 0.26
C VAL A 679 -9.39 -35.21 0.54
N ALA A 680 -8.20 -34.79 0.95
CA ALA A 680 -7.05 -35.67 1.12
C ALA A 680 -6.42 -35.53 2.48
N ASN A 681 -6.05 -36.64 3.11
CA ASN A 681 -5.26 -36.65 4.33
C ASN A 681 -5.90 -35.79 5.44
N CYS A 682 -7.23 -35.84 5.57
CA CYS A 682 -7.95 -35.06 6.59
C CYS A 682 -8.45 -35.95 7.71
N THR A 683 -8.58 -35.38 8.91
CA THR A 683 -9.16 -36.08 10.07
C THR A 683 -10.46 -35.38 10.49
N PHE A 684 -11.52 -36.17 10.65
CA PHE A 684 -12.85 -35.76 11.09
C PHE A 684 -13.19 -36.49 12.39
N ASP A 685 -13.17 -35.80 13.53
CA ASP A 685 -13.48 -36.40 14.84
C ASP A 685 -14.64 -35.72 15.57
N GLY A 686 -15.66 -36.48 15.97
CA GLY A 686 -16.70 -35.96 16.86
C GLY A 686 -17.65 -34.95 16.21
N ASN A 687 -17.72 -34.87 14.89
CA ASN A 687 -18.62 -33.92 14.22
C ASN A 687 -20.07 -34.44 14.22
N PHE A 688 -21.04 -33.55 14.41
CA PHE A 688 -22.43 -33.93 14.63
C PHE A 688 -23.38 -33.28 13.62
N GLY A 689 -23.85 -34.07 12.66
CA GLY A 689 -24.96 -33.75 11.78
C GLY A 689 -26.29 -34.06 12.45
N ASP A 690 -27.36 -33.41 11.99
CA ASP A 690 -28.70 -33.72 12.48
C ASP A 690 -29.11 -35.16 12.11
N PRO A 691 -29.31 -36.06 13.09
CA PRO A 691 -29.65 -37.46 12.83
C PRO A 691 -31.11 -37.64 12.40
N THR A 692 -31.96 -36.62 12.56
CA THR A 692 -33.41 -36.71 12.33
C THR A 692 -33.82 -36.40 10.89
N THR A 693 -32.90 -35.87 10.09
CA THR A 693 -33.13 -35.59 8.68
C THR A 693 -32.26 -36.47 7.80
N SER A 694 -32.78 -36.91 6.66
CA SER A 694 -32.06 -37.64 5.61
C SER A 694 -31.02 -36.77 4.90
N ALA A 695 -30.31 -35.92 5.64
CA ALA A 695 -29.60 -34.73 5.24
C ALA A 695 -28.37 -34.44 6.08
N GLY A 696 -28.40 -34.82 7.36
CA GLY A 696 -27.31 -34.61 8.28
C GLY A 696 -26.17 -35.55 7.95
N CYS A 697 -25.07 -35.02 7.45
CA CYS A 697 -23.86 -35.81 7.20
C CYS A 697 -22.60 -35.13 7.71
N THR A 698 -21.50 -35.83 7.95
CA THR A 698 -20.26 -35.16 8.38
C THR A 698 -19.58 -34.44 7.22
N LEU A 699 -19.40 -35.16 6.13
CA LEU A 699 -18.90 -34.65 4.86
C LEU A 699 -19.97 -34.82 3.78
N CYS A 700 -20.30 -33.71 3.12
CA CYS A 700 -21.27 -33.69 2.03
C CYS A 700 -20.61 -33.18 0.75
N VAL A 701 -20.67 -33.94 -0.34
CA VAL A 701 -20.25 -33.48 -1.69
C VAL A 701 -21.40 -33.68 -2.67
N ASN A 702 -22.02 -32.60 -3.18
CA ASN A 702 -23.17 -32.70 -4.10
C ASN A 702 -22.92 -31.99 -5.43
N GLY A 703 -23.36 -32.59 -6.55
CA GLY A 703 -23.39 -31.91 -7.86
C GLY A 703 -23.80 -32.82 -9.04
N ALA A 704 -24.29 -32.22 -10.13
CA ALA A 704 -24.70 -32.95 -11.34
C ALA A 704 -23.52 -33.43 -12.23
N THR A 705 -22.32 -32.87 -12.05
CA THR A 705 -21.12 -33.11 -12.90
C THR A 705 -19.82 -33.32 -12.11
N THR A 706 -19.91 -33.45 -10.79
CA THR A 706 -18.74 -33.44 -9.87
C THR A 706 -18.01 -34.77 -9.83
N THR A 707 -16.68 -34.76 -9.97
CA THR A 707 -15.80 -35.84 -9.53
C THR A 707 -15.31 -35.55 -8.11
N ALA A 708 -15.53 -36.48 -7.18
CA ALA A 708 -15.00 -36.38 -5.84
C ALA A 708 -13.79 -37.33 -5.69
N THR A 709 -12.69 -36.85 -5.14
CA THR A 709 -11.55 -37.67 -4.72
C THR A 709 -11.44 -37.60 -3.21
N LEU A 710 -11.66 -38.73 -2.53
CA LEU A 710 -11.42 -38.88 -1.10
C LEU A 710 -10.26 -39.86 -0.90
N ILE A 711 -9.17 -39.38 -0.33
CA ILE A 711 -7.96 -40.18 -0.15
C ILE A 711 -7.36 -40.00 1.26
N ASN A 712 -6.99 -41.10 1.92
CA ASN A 712 -6.31 -41.10 3.21
C ASN A 712 -7.02 -40.33 4.34
N ASN A 713 -8.36 -40.25 4.33
CA ASN A 713 -9.08 -39.52 5.37
C ASN A 713 -9.45 -40.45 6.55
N VAL A 714 -9.53 -39.87 7.74
CA VAL A 714 -9.91 -40.57 8.97
C VAL A 714 -11.21 -39.97 9.50
N PHE A 715 -12.23 -40.81 9.69
CA PHE A 715 -13.51 -40.44 10.28
C PHE A 715 -13.70 -41.19 11.59
N THR A 716 -13.87 -40.46 12.68
CA THR A 716 -13.95 -41.03 14.03
C THR A 716 -15.07 -40.37 14.84
N ASN A 717 -15.97 -41.17 15.41
CA ASN A 717 -17.04 -40.70 16.32
C ASN A 717 -17.89 -39.56 15.76
N ASN A 718 -18.10 -39.56 14.45
CA ASN A 718 -18.99 -38.58 13.86
C ASN A 718 -20.40 -39.14 13.88
N ALA A 719 -21.38 -38.28 14.14
CA ALA A 719 -22.78 -38.65 14.23
C ALA A 719 -23.59 -37.87 13.21
N GLY A 720 -24.67 -38.48 12.73
CA GLY A 720 -25.56 -37.91 11.71
C GLY A 720 -26.36 -39.02 11.04
N TYR A 721 -27.14 -38.65 10.03
CA TYR A 721 -27.82 -39.63 9.18
C TYR A 721 -26.82 -40.40 8.30
N ASP A 722 -25.78 -39.72 7.77
CA ASP A 722 -24.64 -40.36 7.10
C ASP A 722 -23.30 -39.81 7.64
N VAL A 723 -22.20 -40.59 7.63
CA VAL A 723 -20.87 -40.00 7.89
C VAL A 723 -20.36 -39.26 6.64
N VAL A 724 -20.43 -39.89 5.47
CA VAL A 724 -20.05 -39.28 4.18
C VAL A 724 -21.19 -39.45 3.19
N ARG A 725 -21.59 -38.33 2.57
CA ARG A 725 -22.59 -38.32 1.50
C ARG A 725 -22.03 -37.73 0.23
N ILE A 726 -22.22 -38.45 -0.87
CA ILE A 726 -21.85 -37.98 -2.21
C ILE A 726 -23.02 -38.15 -3.16
N ASN A 727 -23.62 -37.02 -3.56
CA ASN A 727 -24.79 -37.00 -4.42
C ASN A 727 -24.43 -36.51 -5.83
N ALA A 728 -24.20 -37.46 -6.74
CA ALA A 728 -23.99 -37.20 -8.17
C ALA A 728 -25.35 -37.18 -8.89
N GLY A 729 -25.97 -36.01 -8.97
CA GLY A 729 -27.31 -35.84 -9.55
C GLY A 729 -27.35 -35.91 -11.08
N GLY A 730 -27.11 -37.07 -11.68
CA GLY A 730 -27.53 -37.40 -13.06
C GLY A 730 -26.44 -37.65 -14.12
N ILE A 731 -26.65 -38.73 -14.87
CA ILE A 731 -26.07 -39.21 -16.16
C ILE A 731 -24.62 -39.74 -16.18
N ASN A 732 -23.67 -39.37 -15.32
CA ASN A 732 -22.33 -40.04 -15.33
C ASN A 732 -21.67 -40.12 -13.93
N SER A 733 -22.29 -40.86 -13.01
CA SER A 733 -21.82 -41.07 -11.63
C SER A 733 -20.55 -41.95 -11.48
N ASN A 734 -19.81 -42.22 -12.57
CA ASN A 734 -18.80 -43.28 -12.65
C ASN A 734 -17.33 -42.83 -12.46
N TYR A 735 -17.06 -41.59 -12.00
CA TYR A 735 -15.69 -41.02 -11.98
C TYR A 735 -15.25 -40.42 -10.62
N SER A 736 -15.90 -40.79 -9.51
CA SER A 736 -15.39 -40.42 -8.18
C SER A 736 -14.47 -41.51 -7.63
N TYR A 737 -13.42 -41.08 -6.95
CA TYR A 737 -12.31 -41.91 -6.50
C TYR A 737 -12.26 -41.95 -4.97
N TYR A 738 -12.30 -43.15 -4.41
CA TYR A 738 -12.28 -43.37 -2.96
C TYR A 738 -11.17 -44.32 -2.63
N TYR A 739 -10.13 -43.81 -2.00
CA TYR A 739 -8.99 -44.63 -1.65
C TYR A 739 -8.63 -44.47 -0.18
N ASN A 740 -8.59 -45.59 0.51
CA ASN A 740 -7.90 -45.68 1.78
C ASN A 740 -8.43 -44.70 2.84
N ASN A 741 -9.74 -44.68 3.04
CA ASN A 741 -10.38 -43.86 4.07
C ASN A 741 -10.85 -44.76 5.21
N THR A 742 -10.74 -44.29 6.46
CA THR A 742 -11.13 -45.04 7.67
C THR A 742 -12.40 -44.49 8.29
N PHE A 743 -13.29 -45.38 8.75
CA PHE A 743 -14.53 -45.05 9.45
C PHE A 743 -14.57 -45.83 10.77
N PHE A 744 -14.58 -45.12 11.91
CA PHE A 744 -14.64 -45.70 13.25
C PHE A 744 -15.70 -44.99 14.11
N GLU A 745 -16.70 -45.73 14.59
CA GLU A 745 -17.79 -45.24 15.44
C GLU A 745 -17.70 -45.97 16.79
N ASN A 746 -17.43 -45.25 17.90
CA ASN A 746 -17.25 -45.85 19.23
C ASN A 746 -18.60 -46.18 19.91
N GLU A 747 -19.53 -46.80 19.18
CA GLU A 747 -20.81 -47.23 19.72
C GLU A 747 -20.91 -48.77 19.67
N ILE A 748 -20.65 -49.38 20.85
CA ILE A 748 -21.04 -50.72 21.32
C ILE A 748 -20.53 -51.97 20.55
N ASN A 749 -20.04 -52.95 21.33
CA ASN A 749 -19.67 -54.32 20.94
C ASN A 749 -20.86 -55.15 20.41
N GLU A 750 -21.58 -54.64 19.41
CA GLU A 750 -22.43 -55.44 18.55
C GLU A 750 -21.98 -55.19 17.12
N GLU A 751 -21.81 -56.27 16.35
CA GLU A 751 -21.60 -56.23 14.91
C GLU A 751 -22.85 -55.55 14.30
N VAL A 752 -22.81 -54.22 14.15
CA VAL A 752 -23.94 -53.45 13.64
C VAL A 752 -24.09 -53.81 12.16
N ALA A 753 -25.11 -54.60 11.89
CA ALA A 753 -25.46 -55.06 10.55
C ALA A 753 -25.65 -53.89 9.59
N ASP A 754 -24.75 -53.75 8.60
CA ASP A 754 -24.93 -53.30 7.20
C ASP A 754 -25.88 -52.12 6.86
N GLN A 755 -26.38 -51.33 7.82
CA GLN A 755 -27.47 -50.36 7.59
C GLN A 755 -27.09 -48.88 7.67
N TYR A 756 -25.83 -48.51 7.94
CA TYR A 756 -25.38 -47.10 8.00
C TYR A 756 -24.48 -46.64 6.85
N ILE A 757 -24.47 -47.38 5.73
CA ILE A 757 -24.00 -46.92 4.41
C ILE A 757 -25.20 -46.90 3.45
N GLN A 758 -26.28 -46.21 3.81
CA GLN A 758 -27.36 -45.98 2.84
C GLN A 758 -26.95 -44.85 1.89
N TYR A 759 -26.54 -45.25 0.69
CA TYR A 759 -26.11 -44.40 -0.45
C TYR A 759 -24.64 -43.98 -0.49
N VAL A 760 -23.70 -44.93 -0.40
CA VAL A 760 -22.69 -44.93 -1.46
C VAL A 760 -23.38 -45.57 -2.66
N ASN A 761 -23.86 -44.77 -3.60
CA ASN A 761 -24.29 -45.29 -4.90
C ASN A 761 -23.00 -45.68 -5.66
N VAL A 762 -22.36 -46.79 -5.23
CA VAL A 762 -21.17 -47.36 -5.86
C VAL A 762 -21.59 -48.04 -7.16
N GLY A 763 -21.92 -47.24 -8.17
CA GLY A 763 -21.94 -47.69 -9.55
C GLY A 763 -20.51 -47.80 -10.10
N GLY A 764 -19.62 -48.57 -9.46
CA GLY A 764 -18.25 -48.76 -9.95
C GLY A 764 -17.28 -49.32 -8.92
N ASN A 765 -16.80 -50.53 -9.16
CA ASN A 765 -15.76 -51.25 -8.41
C ASN A 765 -14.60 -50.36 -7.91
N ASP A 766 -14.37 -50.32 -6.59
CA ASP A 766 -13.13 -50.90 -6.03
C ASP A 766 -13.22 -51.04 -4.50
N ARG A 767 -13.19 -52.30 -4.04
CA ARG A 767 -12.96 -52.71 -2.64
C ARG A 767 -11.55 -53.28 -2.52
N ASN A 768 -10.52 -52.51 -2.88
CA ASN A 768 -9.14 -52.99 -2.85
C ASN A 768 -8.29 -52.15 -1.91
N GLY A 769 -8.28 -52.57 -0.64
CA GLY A 769 -7.46 -52.05 0.45
C GLY A 769 -8.16 -52.37 1.76
N THR A 770 -7.56 -53.23 2.59
CA THR A 770 -8.07 -53.58 3.92
C THR A 770 -8.07 -52.34 4.82
N THR A 771 -9.15 -51.56 4.80
CA THR A 771 -9.31 -50.38 5.65
C THR A 771 -9.43 -50.82 7.11
N PRO A 772 -8.58 -50.32 8.03
CA PRO A 772 -8.72 -50.64 9.45
C PRO A 772 -10.06 -50.09 9.97
N THR A 773 -10.94 -50.94 10.50
CA THR A 773 -12.14 -50.54 11.25
C THR A 773 -11.84 -50.36 12.74
N THR A 774 -10.58 -50.12 13.07
CA THR A 774 -10.01 -50.16 14.42
C THR A 774 -9.82 -48.76 14.98
N ASP A 775 -9.83 -48.65 16.31
CA ASP A 775 -9.57 -47.40 17.03
C ASP A 775 -8.30 -46.70 16.51
N PRO A 776 -8.38 -45.42 16.09
CA PRO A 776 -7.23 -44.61 15.70
C PRO A 776 -6.13 -44.48 16.75
N GLN A 777 -6.42 -44.70 18.04
CA GLN A 777 -5.47 -44.56 19.15
C GLN A 777 -4.77 -43.19 19.16
N TYR A 778 -5.51 -42.13 19.49
CA TYR A 778 -4.93 -40.79 19.63
C TYR A 778 -4.18 -40.61 20.96
N LEU A 779 -3.16 -39.73 20.97
CA LEU A 779 -2.34 -39.44 22.15
C LEU A 779 -3.15 -38.88 23.32
N ASP A 780 -3.99 -37.86 23.09
CA ASP A 780 -4.86 -37.28 24.13
C ASP A 780 -6.11 -36.64 23.51
N ARG A 781 -6.98 -37.52 23.03
CA ARG A 781 -8.26 -37.13 22.41
C ARG A 781 -9.13 -36.25 23.29
N LEU A 782 -9.19 -36.51 24.60
CA LEU A 782 -10.08 -35.78 25.52
C LEU A 782 -9.69 -34.30 25.64
N ASN A 783 -8.41 -33.99 25.51
CA ASN A 783 -7.91 -32.61 25.49
C ASN A 783 -7.68 -32.07 24.07
N GLY A 784 -8.11 -32.79 23.03
CA GLY A 784 -8.06 -32.36 21.63
C GLY A 784 -6.74 -32.65 20.91
N ASP A 785 -5.82 -33.39 21.52
CA ASP A 785 -4.62 -33.89 20.87
C ASP A 785 -4.92 -35.18 20.11
N LEU A 786 -5.11 -35.01 18.82
CA LEU A 786 -5.52 -36.06 17.90
C LEU A 786 -4.37 -36.49 16.98
N ARG A 787 -3.13 -36.30 17.44
CA ARG A 787 -1.97 -37.03 16.94
C ARG A 787 -2.14 -38.50 17.24
N THR A 788 -1.78 -39.37 16.30
CA THR A 788 -1.77 -40.82 16.49
C THR A 788 -0.70 -41.21 17.51
N ALA A 789 -1.00 -42.18 18.36
CA ALA A 789 -0.01 -42.79 19.23
C ALA A 789 0.92 -43.69 18.40
N ASP A 790 2.14 -43.96 18.89
CA ASP A 790 3.13 -44.80 18.21
C ASP A 790 2.66 -46.22 17.88
N THR A 791 1.57 -46.69 18.50
CA THR A 791 0.97 -48.00 18.27
C THR A 791 -0.24 -47.96 17.33
N SER A 792 -0.55 -46.79 16.79
CA SER A 792 -1.77 -46.57 16.02
C SER A 792 -1.81 -47.43 14.76
N PRO A 793 -2.96 -48.04 14.44
CA PRO A 793 -3.16 -48.79 13.21
C PRO A 793 -3.22 -47.90 11.95
N LEU A 794 -3.20 -46.58 12.12
CA LEU A 794 -3.25 -45.60 11.04
C LEU A 794 -1.88 -45.26 10.45
N ILE A 795 -0.82 -45.69 11.13
CA ILE A 795 0.57 -45.46 10.74
C ILE A 795 0.92 -46.34 9.54
N ASP A 796 1.53 -45.75 8.53
CA ASP A 796 1.96 -46.38 7.27
C ASP A 796 0.84 -47.15 6.54
N ALA A 797 -0.41 -46.82 6.88
CA ALA A 797 -1.61 -47.45 6.34
C ALA A 797 -2.21 -46.64 5.17
N GLY A 798 -1.67 -45.45 4.90
CA GLY A 798 -2.02 -44.48 3.85
C GLY A 798 -1.57 -44.91 2.44
N MET A 799 -1.88 -44.11 1.43
CA MET A 799 -1.35 -44.29 0.07
C MET A 799 -0.77 -42.98 -0.45
N ASP A 800 0.00 -43.04 -1.53
CA ASP A 800 0.54 -41.83 -2.14
C ASP A 800 -0.59 -40.93 -2.67
N SER A 801 -0.72 -39.75 -2.07
CA SER A 801 -1.68 -38.71 -2.43
C SER A 801 -1.06 -37.58 -3.25
N GLY A 802 0.25 -37.64 -3.53
CA GLY A 802 1.03 -36.58 -4.17
C GLY A 802 1.33 -35.38 -3.25
N LEU A 803 1.01 -35.47 -1.96
CA LEU A 803 1.25 -34.43 -0.95
C LEU A 803 2.55 -34.72 -0.17
N THR A 804 3.34 -33.68 0.06
CA THR A 804 4.67 -33.78 0.71
C THR A 804 4.69 -33.34 2.17
N ASP A 805 3.69 -32.59 2.60
CA ASP A 805 3.57 -32.07 3.97
C ASP A 805 2.39 -32.72 4.67
N ASP A 806 2.41 -32.76 6.00
CA ASP A 806 1.27 -33.03 6.89
C ASP A 806 0.78 -31.70 7.54
N ILE A 807 -0.11 -31.76 8.54
CA ILE A 807 -0.72 -30.57 9.15
C ILE A 807 0.30 -29.64 9.84
N ASP A 808 1.47 -30.14 10.21
CA ASP A 808 2.51 -29.33 10.86
C ASP A 808 3.49 -28.70 9.85
N GLY A 809 3.34 -28.95 8.55
CA GLY A 809 4.02 -28.21 7.47
C GLY A 809 5.51 -28.48 7.34
N THR A 810 6.01 -29.58 7.89
CA THR A 810 7.47 -29.84 7.96
C THR A 810 8.03 -30.73 6.86
N GLY A 811 7.29 -30.97 5.78
CA GLY A 811 7.77 -31.76 4.62
C GLY A 811 7.92 -33.26 4.91
N ARG A 812 7.04 -33.82 5.74
CA ARG A 812 7.16 -35.16 6.35
C ARG A 812 6.34 -36.27 5.69
N ARG A 813 5.85 -36.10 4.45
CA ARG A 813 5.21 -37.22 3.70
C ARG A 813 6.01 -37.57 2.45
N PRO A 814 6.25 -38.87 2.15
CA PRO A 814 6.08 -40.06 3.01
C PRO A 814 7.22 -40.22 4.01
N VAL A 815 6.93 -40.61 5.26
CA VAL A 815 7.96 -40.99 6.24
C VAL A 815 7.63 -42.36 6.82
N ASP A 816 8.36 -43.38 6.36
CA ASP A 816 8.27 -44.78 6.82
C ASP A 816 8.57 -44.89 8.32
N ASN A 817 7.65 -45.47 9.10
CA ASN A 817 7.84 -45.61 10.53
C ASN A 817 8.76 -46.80 10.84
N ILE A 818 9.89 -46.51 11.48
CA ILE A 818 10.88 -47.53 11.87
C ILE A 818 10.32 -48.63 12.80
N ASN A 819 9.18 -48.37 13.44
CA ASN A 819 8.50 -49.28 14.35
C ASN A 819 7.43 -50.16 13.68
N VAL A 820 7.17 -50.00 12.37
CA VAL A 820 6.24 -50.85 11.59
C VAL A 820 7.01 -51.60 10.49
N PRO A 821 7.84 -52.62 10.83
CA PRO A 821 8.67 -53.29 9.84
C PRO A 821 7.82 -54.02 8.80
N ASN A 822 8.08 -53.74 7.52
CA ASN A 822 7.45 -54.32 6.32
C ASN A 822 6.06 -53.78 5.97
N SER A 823 5.74 -52.51 6.31
CA SER A 823 4.54 -51.88 5.78
C SER A 823 4.60 -51.77 4.24
N PRO A 824 3.49 -52.04 3.52
CA PRO A 824 3.44 -51.88 2.05
C PRO A 824 3.45 -50.41 1.60
N THR A 825 3.28 -49.44 2.51
CA THR A 825 3.29 -48.00 2.23
C THR A 825 4.07 -47.24 3.31
N ALA A 826 4.36 -45.95 3.09
CA ALA A 826 5.10 -45.07 4.00
C ALA A 826 4.32 -43.77 4.31
N TYR A 827 3.00 -43.81 4.19
CA TYR A 827 2.12 -42.66 4.37
C TYR A 827 1.15 -42.93 5.50
N ASP A 828 0.92 -41.98 6.41
CA ASP A 828 -0.11 -42.15 7.43
C ASP A 828 -1.51 -41.74 6.93
N LEU A 829 -2.54 -42.35 7.53
CA LEU A 829 -3.92 -41.92 7.37
C LEU A 829 -4.22 -40.68 8.23
N GLY A 830 -4.98 -39.74 7.67
CA GLY A 830 -5.41 -38.52 8.37
C GLY A 830 -4.42 -37.37 8.23
N ALA A 831 -4.62 -36.33 9.04
CA ALA A 831 -3.92 -35.05 8.92
C ALA A 831 -2.50 -35.01 9.52
N TYR A 832 -2.17 -35.96 10.40
CA TYR A 832 -0.89 -36.03 11.09
C TYR A 832 -0.02 -37.17 10.53
N GLU A 833 1.29 -36.95 10.48
CA GLU A 833 2.28 -38.04 10.35
C GLU A 833 2.87 -38.38 11.74
N ASN A 834 3.02 -39.66 12.05
CA ASN A 834 3.49 -40.16 13.33
C ASN A 834 5.02 -40.33 13.36
N GLN A 835 5.75 -39.27 13.75
CA GLN A 835 7.12 -39.36 14.28
C GLN A 835 7.44 -38.23 15.29
N ALA A 836 8.26 -38.53 16.31
CA ALA A 836 8.74 -37.59 17.33
C ALA A 836 10.14 -36.98 16.99
N VAL A 837 10.64 -35.92 17.66
CA VAL A 837 10.73 -34.48 17.27
C VAL A 837 12.25 -34.09 17.14
N PRO A 838 12.71 -32.98 16.50
CA PRO A 838 12.74 -31.63 17.10
C PRO A 838 12.28 -30.47 16.15
N VAL A 839 11.78 -29.42 16.80
CA VAL A 839 10.98 -28.28 16.30
C VAL A 839 11.66 -27.40 15.23
N THR A 840 10.92 -27.16 14.14
CA THR A 840 10.69 -25.92 13.35
C THR A 840 10.10 -26.42 12.01
N ILE A 841 8.99 -25.94 11.41
CA ILE A 841 8.68 -24.62 10.85
C ILE A 841 7.13 -24.50 10.58
N SER A 842 6.25 -24.84 11.54
CA SER A 842 4.87 -24.28 11.54
C SER A 842 4.36 -24.06 12.96
N ARG A 843 3.33 -23.21 13.10
CA ARG A 843 2.75 -22.87 14.41
C ARG A 843 2.19 -24.10 15.15
N PHE A 844 1.70 -25.11 14.43
CA PHE A 844 1.17 -26.33 15.03
C PHE A 844 2.24 -27.33 15.46
N ALA A 845 3.50 -27.11 15.07
CA ALA A 845 4.64 -27.89 15.57
C ALA A 845 5.17 -27.38 16.93
N ILE A 846 4.70 -26.20 17.38
CA ILE A 846 5.15 -25.53 18.61
C ILE A 846 4.11 -25.65 19.75
N GLU A 847 2.82 -25.70 19.40
CA GLU A 847 1.68 -26.01 20.30
C GLU A 847 1.58 -27.52 20.55
#